data_AF-A0A226F6Z4-F1
#
_entry.id   AF-A0A226F6Z4-F1
#
_cell.length_a   1.000
_cell.length_b   1.000
_cell.length_c   1.000
_cell.angle_alpha   90.00
_cell.angle_beta   90.00
_cell.angle_gamma   90.00
#
_symmetry.space_group_name_H-M   'P 1'
#
loop_
_entity.id
_entity.type
_entity.pdbx_description
1 polymer ?
#
loop_
_entity_poly.entity_id
_entity_poly.type
_entity_poly.pdbx_seq_one_letter_code
_entity_poly.pdbx_strand_id
1 'polypeptide(L)'
;MLGPYLPFLKLDLRVCKFVKCLPFEFDKNLGHLVTTGKVWNLRIFKLECILTVVYAAALIANVCLGNLTMTGKMQGAAFLPIYIFAVVTRWNYSLEVGPIQVINSMVQFENKVLRALPAPPETMLAKLMRIFIPLSNVSIMGLVLLKFVLLTFAPCTPPFILSMLSDCKVLKGQFEFWELLGLHLFESWMLWQMIFAGSWLCLYIIFVGIDCFLSYLRVLERQIGRISPRSEIEADIGLYRMIQILEKQYNALLMHRTVPALLICCPGLQTIVQYVCISHHEDIAMPGFLAFPLMGLNAIIVTSKLEFVVAKMYSTHYLKVLKRHLDVCKFLKCIPFEFDETLGRIIKTRSLKHIRIFRLECILSLIYTVAVFLNISVGHLTLTGKCKGLAFFPLYIFGVVTRWNYSLDLGSMQVINSMLEFEMKVLSALPDAPVSMISKLMRIFIPFSNASLMGLVVLKFVLLTISPCTPPFIMSMMQDCRQASGGIAFFGKMGLHAFEAWMLWQMIFAGSWLVLYVIFVGIDCFLNYLGVIERQIVQVSKPVASRVNIHLYRILQILEKNFNALTMNWALPALVICAPGLQTIVQYVCISHHDDIAMPGFLAFPLMGLNALIVNILIFTLASLVYSSSENVLTKMKEKSTKLRNRALVKRQLRTCTVLKVRFGSKFIDRGTPLIVQTFCLNQTVSIILIVSGK
;
A
#
# COMPACT_ATOMS: atom_id res chain seq x y z
N MET A 1 -19.67 20.77 15.32
CA MET A 1 -18.27 20.48 14.94
C MET A 1 -18.00 20.84 13.49
N LEU A 2 -18.91 20.54 12.58
CA LEU A 2 -18.83 20.93 11.17
C LEU A 2 -18.96 22.46 10.95
N GLY A 3 -19.64 23.18 11.85
CA GLY A 3 -19.88 24.63 11.77
C GLY A 3 -18.66 25.50 11.39
N PRO A 4 -17.51 25.43 12.10
CA PRO A 4 -16.28 26.15 11.75
C PRO A 4 -15.67 25.81 10.39
N TYR A 5 -15.96 24.63 9.82
CA TYR A 5 -15.46 24.22 8.51
C TYR A 5 -16.41 24.62 7.37
N LEU A 6 -17.68 24.92 7.69
CA LEU A 6 -18.72 25.26 6.72
C LEU A 6 -18.44 26.55 5.90
N PRO A 7 -17.77 27.61 6.40
CA PRO A 7 -17.37 28.75 5.58
C PRO A 7 -16.37 28.38 4.48
N PHE A 8 -15.37 27.54 4.79
CA PHE A 8 -14.39 27.06 3.81
C PHE A 8 -15.05 26.16 2.77
N LEU A 9 -15.92 25.24 3.20
CA LEU A 9 -16.71 24.42 2.27
C LEU A 9 -17.57 25.27 1.32
N LYS A 10 -18.19 26.35 1.83
CA LYS A 10 -18.97 27.31 1.02
C LYS A 10 -18.11 28.16 0.08
N LEU A 11 -16.84 28.37 0.39
CA LEU A 11 -15.88 29.03 -0.50
C LEU A 11 -15.49 28.07 -1.64
N ASP A 12 -15.08 26.85 -1.30
CA ASP A 12 -14.62 25.87 -2.28
C ASP A 12 -15.74 25.45 -3.23
N LEU A 13 -16.96 25.25 -2.73
CA LEU A 13 -18.13 25.00 -3.58
C LEU A 13 -18.46 26.20 -4.50
N ARG A 14 -18.14 27.43 -4.10
CA ARG A 14 -18.30 28.61 -4.97
C ARG A 14 -17.27 28.61 -6.09
N VAL A 15 -16.01 28.29 -5.79
CA VAL A 15 -14.97 28.13 -6.81
C VAL A 15 -15.29 26.95 -7.74
N CYS A 16 -15.72 25.80 -7.18
CA CYS A 16 -16.12 24.64 -7.97
C CYS A 16 -17.35 24.91 -8.85
N LYS A 17 -18.28 25.77 -8.40
CA LYS A 17 -19.43 26.23 -9.22
C LYS A 17 -19.02 27.19 -10.33
N PHE A 18 -18.05 28.08 -10.09
CA PHE A 18 -17.46 28.93 -11.13
C PHE A 18 -16.73 28.10 -12.20
N VAL A 19 -15.91 27.15 -11.75
CA VAL A 19 -15.13 26.23 -12.61
C VAL A 19 -15.99 25.11 -13.22
N LYS A 20 -17.21 24.88 -12.71
CA LYS A 20 -18.18 23.79 -13.04
C LYS A 20 -17.76 22.37 -12.64
N CYS A 21 -16.64 22.21 -11.94
CA CYS A 21 -16.06 20.92 -11.59
C CYS A 21 -16.78 20.10 -10.49
N LEU A 22 -17.90 20.58 -9.92
CA LEU A 22 -18.78 19.80 -9.06
C LEU A 22 -20.27 20.04 -9.40
N PRO A 23 -21.12 19.00 -9.41
CA PRO A 23 -22.55 19.11 -9.71
C PRO A 23 -23.39 19.48 -8.47
N PHE A 24 -22.78 20.09 -7.45
CA PHE A 24 -23.37 20.30 -6.12
C PHE A 24 -23.35 21.77 -5.70
N GLU A 25 -24.41 22.22 -5.03
CA GLU A 25 -24.57 23.59 -4.53
C GLU A 25 -25.02 23.58 -3.06
N PHE A 26 -24.64 24.58 -2.26
CA PHE A 26 -25.14 24.74 -0.90
C PHE A 26 -26.44 25.57 -0.93
N ASP A 27 -27.55 24.95 -0.57
CA ASP A 27 -28.84 25.65 -0.43
C ASP A 27 -28.87 26.44 0.89
N LYS A 28 -29.08 27.75 0.80
CA LYS A 28 -29.15 28.66 1.96
C LYS A 28 -30.41 28.44 2.80
N ASN A 29 -31.53 28.10 2.16
CA ASN A 29 -32.85 27.97 2.77
C ASN A 29 -32.99 26.62 3.47
N LEU A 30 -32.52 25.56 2.82
CA LEU A 30 -32.52 24.19 3.34
C LEU A 30 -31.32 23.89 4.26
N GLY A 31 -30.30 24.74 4.24
CA GLY A 31 -29.12 24.65 5.10
C GLY A 31 -28.18 23.48 4.79
N HIS A 32 -28.29 22.85 3.61
CA HIS A 32 -27.56 21.63 3.25
C HIS A 32 -27.20 21.59 1.74
N LEU A 33 -26.43 20.58 1.34
CA LEU A 33 -25.95 20.41 -0.04
C LEU A 33 -26.99 19.73 -0.93
N VAL A 34 -27.25 20.31 -2.10
CA VAL A 34 -28.19 19.78 -3.10
C VAL A 34 -27.48 19.59 -4.45
N THR A 35 -27.96 18.67 -5.28
CA THR A 35 -27.52 18.56 -6.68
C THR A 35 -28.03 19.75 -7.48
N THR A 36 -27.21 20.32 -8.37
CA THR A 36 -27.63 21.46 -9.20
C THR A 36 -28.75 21.03 -10.16
N GLY A 37 -29.91 21.70 -10.09
CA GLY A 37 -31.05 21.43 -10.98
C GLY A 37 -30.82 21.87 -12.42
N LYS A 38 -29.71 22.55 -12.72
CA LYS A 38 -29.39 23.04 -14.07
C LYS A 38 -28.83 21.91 -14.94
N VAL A 39 -29.69 21.34 -15.79
CA VAL A 39 -29.35 20.26 -16.75
C VAL A 39 -28.08 20.55 -17.55
N TRP A 40 -27.86 21.82 -17.95
CA TRP A 40 -26.65 22.25 -18.66
C TRP A 40 -25.36 22.05 -17.84
N ASN A 41 -25.37 22.37 -16.54
CA ASN A 41 -24.24 22.15 -15.64
C ASN A 41 -23.97 20.65 -15.48
N LEU A 42 -25.01 19.82 -15.38
CA LEU A 42 -24.87 18.36 -15.28
C LEU A 42 -24.30 17.74 -16.56
N ARG A 43 -24.67 18.26 -17.74
CA ARG A 43 -24.08 17.84 -19.03
C ARG A 43 -22.61 18.22 -19.11
N ILE A 44 -22.24 19.45 -18.74
CA ILE A 44 -20.84 19.91 -18.71
C ILE A 44 -20.02 19.05 -17.74
N PHE A 45 -20.45 18.88 -16.49
CA PHE A 45 -19.72 18.08 -15.51
C PHE A 45 -19.46 16.63 -15.98
N LYS A 46 -20.44 16.00 -16.65
CA LYS A 46 -20.28 14.66 -17.25
C LYS A 46 -19.27 14.64 -18.40
N LEU A 47 -19.27 15.66 -19.27
CA LEU A 47 -18.29 15.82 -20.35
C LEU A 47 -16.88 16.01 -19.77
N GLU A 48 -16.73 16.88 -18.77
CA GLU A 48 -15.47 17.10 -18.07
C GLU A 48 -14.95 15.81 -17.38
N CYS A 49 -15.82 14.99 -16.76
CA CYS A 49 -15.40 13.69 -16.21
C CYS A 49 -14.77 12.79 -17.29
N ILE A 50 -15.37 12.70 -18.47
CA ILE A 50 -14.79 11.96 -19.61
C ILE A 50 -13.47 12.61 -20.03
N LEU A 51 -13.44 13.92 -20.20
CA LEU A 51 -12.26 14.68 -20.61
C LEU A 51 -11.07 14.48 -19.65
N THR A 52 -11.31 14.44 -18.33
CA THR A 52 -10.26 14.18 -17.33
C THR A 52 -9.70 12.75 -17.39
N VAL A 53 -10.51 11.76 -17.78
CA VAL A 53 -10.03 10.38 -18.04
C VAL A 53 -9.19 10.34 -19.32
N VAL A 54 -9.67 10.94 -20.41
CA VAL A 54 -8.96 10.99 -21.70
C VAL A 54 -7.62 11.72 -21.57
N TYR A 55 -7.62 12.89 -20.91
CA TYR A 55 -6.40 13.66 -20.63
C TYR A 55 -5.41 12.88 -19.78
N ALA A 56 -5.83 12.29 -18.66
CA ALA A 56 -4.94 11.48 -17.82
C ALA A 56 -4.39 10.25 -18.56
N ALA A 57 -5.21 9.58 -19.40
CA ALA A 57 -4.77 8.46 -20.22
C ALA A 57 -3.72 8.91 -21.26
N ALA A 58 -3.91 10.06 -21.91
CA ALA A 58 -2.92 10.64 -22.82
C ALA A 58 -1.61 11.02 -22.10
N LEU A 59 -1.68 11.55 -20.87
CA LEU A 59 -0.48 11.85 -20.08
C LEU A 59 0.29 10.58 -19.72
N ILE A 60 -0.41 9.52 -19.28
CA ILE A 60 0.19 8.21 -18.99
C ILE A 60 0.82 7.62 -20.26
N ALA A 61 0.12 7.68 -21.40
CA ALA A 61 0.63 7.20 -22.68
C ALA A 61 1.91 7.96 -23.09
N ASN A 62 1.96 9.28 -22.94
CA ASN A 62 3.15 10.07 -23.25
C ASN A 62 4.33 9.73 -22.32
N VAL A 63 4.11 9.65 -21.00
CA VAL A 63 5.18 9.33 -20.05
C VAL A 63 5.75 7.93 -20.27
N CYS A 64 4.90 6.94 -20.57
CA CYS A 64 5.35 5.57 -20.83
C CYS A 64 5.95 5.41 -22.24
N LEU A 65 5.21 5.80 -23.29
CA LEU A 65 5.49 5.44 -24.69
C LEU A 65 6.08 6.59 -25.52
N GLY A 66 5.93 7.84 -25.10
CA GLY A 66 6.43 9.01 -25.82
C GLY A 66 7.95 9.08 -25.90
N ASN A 67 8.47 9.84 -26.86
CA ASN A 67 9.91 10.02 -27.12
C ASN A 67 10.55 11.04 -26.15
N LEU A 68 10.26 10.90 -24.87
CA LEU A 68 10.78 11.75 -23.79
C LEU A 68 12.14 11.25 -23.31
N THR A 69 13.02 12.17 -22.92
CA THR A 69 14.27 11.87 -22.21
C THR A 69 14.00 11.17 -20.87
N MET A 70 14.99 10.47 -20.31
CA MET A 70 14.83 9.75 -19.04
C MET A 70 14.39 10.68 -17.90
N THR A 71 15.06 11.82 -17.73
CA THR A 71 14.64 12.90 -16.82
C THR A 71 13.21 13.34 -17.10
N GLY A 72 12.83 13.54 -18.36
CA GLY A 72 11.46 13.92 -18.74
C GLY A 72 10.42 12.87 -18.33
N LYS A 73 10.70 11.58 -18.53
CA LYS A 73 9.83 10.49 -18.08
C LYS A 73 9.71 10.47 -16.56
N MET A 74 10.79 10.74 -15.82
CA MET A 74 10.78 10.79 -14.36
C MET A 74 10.04 12.02 -13.80
N GLN A 75 10.25 13.20 -14.38
CA GLN A 75 9.47 14.42 -14.10
C GLN A 75 7.97 14.15 -14.30
N GLY A 76 7.58 13.62 -15.48
CA GLY A 76 6.20 13.29 -15.78
C GLY A 76 5.60 12.21 -14.87
N ALA A 77 6.37 11.18 -14.54
CA ALA A 77 5.96 10.09 -13.65
C ALA A 77 5.59 10.57 -12.24
N ALA A 78 6.24 11.62 -11.72
CA ALA A 78 5.92 12.18 -10.40
C ALA A 78 4.50 12.76 -10.33
N PHE A 79 3.98 13.28 -11.44
CA PHE A 79 2.61 13.81 -11.50
C PHE A 79 1.56 12.74 -11.78
N LEU A 80 1.91 11.59 -12.37
CA LEU A 80 0.94 10.54 -12.70
C LEU A 80 0.12 10.06 -11.49
N PRO A 81 0.68 9.82 -10.29
CA PRO A 81 -0.10 9.51 -9.09
C PRO A 81 -1.13 10.60 -8.72
N ILE A 82 -0.80 11.89 -8.92
CA ILE A 82 -1.75 12.99 -8.66
C ILE A 82 -2.89 12.97 -9.68
N TYR A 83 -2.58 12.79 -10.97
CA TYR A 83 -3.62 12.69 -12.00
C TYR A 83 -4.51 11.46 -11.82
N ILE A 84 -3.95 10.29 -11.50
CA ILE A 84 -4.72 9.07 -11.20
C ILE A 84 -5.59 9.26 -9.95
N PHE A 85 -5.03 9.81 -8.86
CA PHE A 85 -5.80 10.11 -7.65
C PHE A 85 -6.96 11.06 -7.94
N ALA A 86 -6.70 12.15 -8.66
CA ALA A 86 -7.70 13.14 -9.02
C ALA A 86 -8.78 12.58 -9.95
N VAL A 87 -8.44 11.75 -10.94
CA VAL A 87 -9.44 11.04 -11.77
C VAL A 87 -10.32 10.13 -10.90
N VAL A 88 -9.74 9.25 -10.08
CA VAL A 88 -10.51 8.26 -9.31
C VAL A 88 -11.40 8.91 -8.25
N THR A 89 -10.99 10.05 -7.67
CA THR A 89 -11.79 10.80 -6.70
C THR A 89 -12.81 11.75 -7.35
N ARG A 90 -12.51 12.33 -8.52
CA ARG A 90 -13.46 13.12 -9.32
C ARG A 90 -14.54 12.27 -9.99
N TRP A 91 -14.26 10.99 -10.30
CA TRP A 91 -15.15 10.16 -11.11
C TRP A 91 -16.53 9.94 -10.46
N ASN A 92 -17.51 10.70 -10.96
CA ASN A 92 -18.90 10.64 -10.52
C ASN A 92 -19.89 10.83 -11.70
N TYR A 93 -19.63 10.17 -12.83
CA TYR A 93 -20.48 10.24 -14.04
C TYR A 93 -21.95 9.82 -13.77
N SER A 94 -22.13 8.95 -12.77
CA SER A 94 -23.40 8.47 -12.20
C SER A 94 -24.17 9.53 -11.40
N LEU A 95 -23.55 10.67 -11.06
CA LEU A 95 -24.11 11.72 -10.17
C LEU A 95 -24.54 11.17 -8.78
N GLU A 96 -23.74 10.24 -8.24
CA GLU A 96 -23.94 9.67 -6.91
C GLU A 96 -23.98 10.75 -5.84
N VAL A 97 -25.06 10.74 -5.06
CA VAL A 97 -25.29 11.67 -3.94
C VAL A 97 -24.53 11.29 -2.66
N GLY A 98 -23.82 10.16 -2.63
CA GLY A 98 -23.11 9.66 -1.44
C GLY A 98 -22.24 10.70 -0.71
N PRO A 99 -21.36 11.46 -1.40
CA PRO A 99 -20.57 12.53 -0.77
C PRO A 99 -21.41 13.61 -0.10
N ILE A 100 -22.43 14.12 -0.78
CA ILE A 100 -23.30 15.16 -0.20
C ILE A 100 -24.20 14.61 0.90
N GLN A 101 -24.66 13.35 0.78
CA GLN A 101 -25.49 12.68 1.79
C GLN A 101 -24.75 12.50 3.11
N VAL A 102 -23.46 12.14 3.08
CA VAL A 102 -22.61 12.04 4.28
C VAL A 102 -22.52 13.39 5.00
N ILE A 103 -22.18 14.48 4.29
CA ILE A 103 -22.10 15.81 4.89
C ILE A 103 -23.46 16.29 5.38
N ASN A 104 -24.53 16.10 4.59
CA ASN A 104 -25.88 16.48 4.99
C ASN A 104 -26.34 15.73 6.24
N SER A 105 -25.98 14.45 6.38
CA SER A 105 -26.31 13.65 7.56
C SER A 105 -25.52 14.11 8.78
N MET A 106 -24.25 14.52 8.62
CA MET A 106 -23.49 15.21 9.68
C MET A 106 -24.14 16.55 10.07
N VAL A 107 -24.45 17.43 9.11
CA VAL A 107 -25.15 18.72 9.36
C VAL A 107 -26.47 18.50 10.10
N GLN A 108 -27.28 17.51 9.69
CA GLN A 108 -28.54 17.21 10.34
C GLN A 108 -28.37 16.61 11.75
N PHE A 109 -27.37 15.74 11.95
CA PHE A 109 -27.03 15.20 13.27
C PHE A 109 -26.60 16.31 14.24
N GLU A 110 -25.75 17.24 13.81
CA GLU A 110 -25.38 18.38 14.65
C GLU A 110 -26.58 19.28 14.96
N ASN A 111 -27.41 19.57 13.95
CA ASN A 111 -28.55 20.47 14.10
C ASN A 111 -29.71 19.88 14.92
N LYS A 112 -29.95 18.56 14.87
CA LYS A 112 -31.05 17.89 15.58
C LYS A 112 -30.65 17.30 16.92
N VAL A 113 -29.43 16.76 17.03
CA VAL A 113 -28.99 15.99 18.21
C VAL A 113 -28.03 16.80 19.07
N LEU A 114 -26.96 17.36 18.48
CA LEU A 114 -25.93 18.03 19.28
C LEU A 114 -26.30 19.43 19.76
N ARG A 115 -27.29 20.11 19.16
CA ARG A 115 -27.79 21.41 19.67
C ARG A 115 -28.37 21.35 21.08
N ALA A 116 -28.88 20.18 21.49
CA ALA A 116 -29.41 19.97 22.85
C ALA A 116 -28.33 19.66 23.89
N LEU A 117 -27.08 19.46 23.47
CA LEU A 117 -25.97 19.02 24.32
C LEU A 117 -24.92 20.14 24.47
N PRO A 118 -24.29 20.30 25.65
CA PRO A 118 -23.26 21.31 25.84
C PRO A 118 -22.06 21.02 24.94
N ALA A 119 -21.59 22.04 24.22
CA ALA A 119 -20.46 21.92 23.30
C ALA A 119 -19.21 21.40 24.04
N PRO A 120 -18.61 20.28 23.62
CA PRO A 120 -17.43 19.74 24.29
C PRO A 120 -16.21 20.64 24.01
N PRO A 121 -15.34 20.92 25.01
CA PRO A 121 -14.08 21.63 24.80
C PRO A 121 -13.28 21.12 23.60
N GLU A 122 -12.79 22.06 22.80
CA GLU A 122 -12.18 21.84 21.50
C GLU A 122 -10.90 21.02 21.58
N THR A 123 -10.81 19.99 20.73
CA THR A 123 -9.68 19.05 20.74
C THR A 123 -8.44 19.67 20.09
N MET A 124 -7.24 19.22 20.48
CA MET A 124 -5.99 19.62 19.80
C MET A 124 -6.02 19.25 18.30
N LEU A 125 -6.69 18.15 17.94
CA LEU A 125 -6.90 17.76 16.55
C LEU A 125 -7.78 18.78 15.82
N ALA A 126 -8.93 19.18 16.39
CA ALA A 126 -9.84 20.16 15.79
C ALA A 126 -9.15 21.52 15.58
N LYS A 127 -8.36 21.97 16.57
CA LYS A 127 -7.51 23.17 16.45
C LYS A 127 -6.53 23.06 15.27
N LEU A 128 -5.85 21.92 15.15
CA LEU A 128 -4.94 21.63 14.03
C LEU A 128 -5.70 21.56 12.69
N MET A 129 -6.88 20.95 12.64
CA MET A 129 -7.70 20.82 11.43
C MET A 129 -8.19 22.18 10.92
N ARG A 130 -8.56 23.11 11.81
CA ARG A 130 -8.91 24.49 11.45
C ARG A 130 -7.77 25.28 10.81
N ILE A 131 -6.51 24.92 11.08
CA ILE A 131 -5.33 25.50 10.42
C ILE A 131 -5.02 24.73 9.12
N PHE A 132 -5.06 23.40 9.18
CA PHE A 132 -4.69 22.52 8.09
C PHE A 132 -5.59 22.65 6.85
N ILE A 133 -6.91 22.81 7.02
CA ILE A 133 -7.85 22.90 5.89
C ILE A 133 -7.62 24.16 5.04
N PRO A 134 -7.63 25.40 5.60
CA PRO A 134 -7.33 26.59 4.80
C PRO A 134 -5.90 26.57 4.24
N LEU A 135 -4.92 26.04 4.98
CA LEU A 135 -3.54 25.88 4.48
C LEU A 135 -3.49 24.90 3.27
N SER A 136 -4.24 23.80 3.33
CA SER A 136 -4.36 22.85 2.22
C SER A 136 -5.01 23.51 1.00
N ASN A 137 -6.06 24.31 1.20
CA ASN A 137 -6.69 25.05 0.11
C ASN A 137 -5.72 26.05 -0.53
N VAL A 138 -4.98 26.82 0.26
CA VAL A 138 -3.93 27.72 -0.26
C VAL A 138 -2.84 26.93 -1.02
N SER A 139 -2.43 25.76 -0.52
CA SER A 139 -1.50 24.86 -1.22
C SER A 139 -2.05 24.36 -2.57
N ILE A 140 -3.36 24.06 -2.64
CA ILE A 140 -4.04 23.66 -3.87
C ILE A 140 -4.10 24.82 -4.89
N MET A 141 -4.33 26.06 -4.45
CA MET A 141 -4.22 27.24 -5.34
C MET A 141 -2.78 27.35 -5.86
N GLY A 142 -1.80 27.23 -4.95
CA GLY A 142 -0.38 27.31 -5.25
C GLY A 142 0.08 26.30 -6.29
N LEU A 143 -0.39 25.04 -6.21
CA LEU A 143 -0.07 24.00 -7.20
C LEU A 143 -0.59 24.33 -8.61
N VAL A 144 -1.80 24.91 -8.73
CA VAL A 144 -2.37 25.30 -10.02
C VAL A 144 -1.65 26.52 -10.61
N LEU A 145 -1.36 27.52 -9.79
CA LEU A 145 -0.57 28.70 -10.19
C LEU A 145 0.86 28.30 -10.58
N LEU A 146 1.50 27.41 -9.82
CA LEU A 146 2.84 26.89 -10.10
C LEU A 146 2.85 26.08 -11.41
N LYS A 147 1.81 25.30 -11.75
CA LYS A 147 1.70 24.70 -13.08
C LYS A 147 1.60 25.75 -14.19
N PHE A 148 0.79 26.80 -14.03
CA PHE A 148 0.67 27.86 -15.05
C PHE A 148 1.99 28.61 -15.28
N VAL A 149 2.72 28.90 -14.19
CA VAL A 149 4.08 29.45 -14.24
C VAL A 149 5.03 28.48 -14.93
N LEU A 150 5.03 27.20 -14.56
CA LEU A 150 5.91 26.17 -15.14
C LEU A 150 5.64 25.93 -16.63
N LEU A 151 4.38 25.96 -17.08
CA LEU A 151 4.00 25.97 -18.50
C LEU A 151 4.55 27.19 -19.24
N THR A 152 4.46 28.38 -18.64
CA THR A 152 4.90 29.63 -19.25
C THR A 152 6.42 29.62 -19.51
N PHE A 153 7.22 29.17 -18.53
CA PHE A 153 8.67 29.07 -18.68
C PHE A 153 9.11 27.83 -19.47
N ALA A 154 8.60 26.64 -19.12
CA ALA A 154 9.04 25.34 -19.62
C ALA A 154 7.87 24.49 -20.18
N PRO A 155 7.23 24.93 -21.29
CA PRO A 155 6.03 24.27 -21.83
C PRO A 155 6.29 22.83 -22.32
N CYS A 156 7.52 22.53 -22.76
CA CYS A 156 7.92 21.20 -23.23
C CYS A 156 8.24 20.21 -22.08
N THR A 157 8.14 20.62 -20.81
CA THR A 157 8.39 19.74 -19.67
C THR A 157 7.26 18.70 -19.51
N PRO A 158 7.56 17.41 -19.35
CA PRO A 158 6.51 16.43 -19.09
C PRO A 158 5.84 16.61 -17.73
N PRO A 159 4.53 16.30 -17.61
CA PRO A 159 3.72 15.56 -18.58
C PRO A 159 2.78 16.45 -19.41
N PHE A 160 3.19 17.68 -19.75
CA PHE A 160 2.33 18.62 -20.50
C PHE A 160 2.06 18.15 -21.93
N ILE A 161 0.95 18.58 -22.53
CA ILE A 161 0.51 18.24 -23.90
C ILE A 161 1.58 18.61 -24.93
N LEU A 162 2.24 19.76 -24.75
CA LEU A 162 3.32 20.18 -25.64
C LEU A 162 4.53 19.23 -25.58
N SER A 163 4.76 18.50 -24.48
CA SER A 163 5.77 17.44 -24.40
C SER A 163 5.37 16.15 -25.16
N MET A 164 4.16 16.06 -25.73
CA MET A 164 3.77 14.97 -26.64
C MET A 164 4.27 15.18 -28.07
N LEU A 165 4.69 16.40 -28.41
CA LEU A 165 5.16 16.79 -29.74
C LEU A 165 6.68 16.63 -29.80
N SER A 166 7.16 15.81 -30.74
CA SER A 166 8.60 15.49 -30.91
C SER A 166 9.48 16.74 -30.97
N ASP A 167 9.00 17.76 -31.67
CA ASP A 167 9.75 18.96 -32.02
C ASP A 167 9.23 20.20 -31.27
N CYS A 168 8.77 20.02 -30.02
CA CYS A 168 8.20 21.08 -29.18
C CYS A 168 9.07 22.36 -29.12
N LYS A 169 10.40 22.24 -29.17
CA LYS A 169 11.32 23.39 -29.23
C LYS A 169 11.20 24.21 -30.52
N VAL A 170 10.98 23.56 -31.66
CA VAL A 170 10.78 24.20 -32.97
C VAL A 170 9.37 24.78 -33.05
N LEU A 171 8.36 23.99 -32.66
CA LEU A 171 6.95 24.38 -32.68
C LEU A 171 6.65 25.57 -31.74
N LYS A 172 7.37 25.73 -30.62
CA LYS A 172 7.28 26.94 -29.76
C LYS A 172 7.62 28.24 -30.51
N GLY A 173 8.41 28.18 -31.59
CA GLY A 173 8.70 29.32 -32.46
C GLY A 173 7.73 29.50 -33.64
N GLN A 174 6.76 28.58 -33.81
CA GLN A 174 5.78 28.60 -34.90
C GLN A 174 4.35 28.90 -34.41
N PHE A 175 4.00 28.53 -33.18
CA PHE A 175 2.70 28.88 -32.59
C PHE A 175 2.54 30.39 -32.38
N GLU A 176 1.37 30.91 -32.74
CA GLU A 176 0.93 32.24 -32.35
C GLU A 176 0.85 32.35 -30.81
N PHE A 177 1.11 33.55 -30.27
CA PHE A 177 1.02 33.80 -28.81
C PHE A 177 -0.33 33.36 -28.23
N TRP A 178 -1.41 33.56 -28.97
CA TRP A 178 -2.77 33.19 -28.59
C TRP A 178 -3.01 31.68 -28.53
N GLU A 179 -2.36 30.90 -29.40
CA GLU A 179 -2.47 29.43 -29.41
C GLU A 179 -1.75 28.83 -28.20
N LEU A 180 -0.52 29.29 -27.96
CA LEU A 180 0.28 28.89 -26.80
C LEU A 180 -0.41 29.26 -25.48
N LEU A 181 -0.94 30.49 -25.38
CA LEU A 181 -1.71 30.95 -24.23
C LEU A 181 -3.00 30.14 -24.05
N GLY A 182 -3.73 29.85 -25.13
CA GLY A 182 -4.93 29.02 -25.11
C GLY A 182 -4.65 27.61 -24.57
N LEU A 183 -3.55 26.99 -24.98
CA LEU A 183 -3.13 25.68 -24.49
C LEU A 183 -2.67 25.72 -23.03
N HIS A 184 -1.95 26.77 -22.60
CA HIS A 184 -1.59 26.96 -21.19
C HIS A 184 -2.82 27.15 -20.29
N LEU A 185 -3.80 27.92 -20.75
CA LEU A 185 -5.08 28.12 -20.06
C LEU A 185 -5.87 26.81 -19.98
N PHE A 186 -5.96 26.03 -21.07
CA PHE A 186 -6.60 24.71 -21.09
C PHE A 186 -5.94 23.75 -20.09
N GLU A 187 -4.62 23.65 -20.10
CA GLU A 187 -3.87 22.74 -19.25
C GLU A 187 -3.93 23.07 -17.75
N SER A 188 -3.92 24.36 -17.41
CA SER A 188 -4.09 24.81 -16.03
C SER A 188 -5.55 24.73 -15.59
N TRP A 189 -6.52 24.97 -16.48
CA TRP A 189 -7.94 24.71 -16.23
C TRP A 189 -8.18 23.23 -15.95
N MET A 190 -7.64 22.31 -16.77
CA MET A 190 -7.72 20.87 -16.54
C MET A 190 -7.13 20.46 -15.19
N LEU A 191 -5.97 20.99 -14.79
CA LEU A 191 -5.42 20.71 -13.46
C LEU A 191 -6.32 21.28 -12.35
N TRP A 192 -6.81 22.51 -12.49
CA TRP A 192 -7.73 23.16 -11.56
C TRP A 192 -8.99 22.31 -11.35
N GLN A 193 -9.63 21.90 -12.44
CA GLN A 193 -10.80 21.03 -12.48
C GLN A 193 -10.56 19.68 -11.77
N MET A 194 -9.39 19.08 -11.97
CA MET A 194 -9.04 17.77 -11.42
C MET A 194 -8.70 17.86 -9.93
N ILE A 195 -7.78 18.73 -9.53
CA ILE A 195 -7.34 18.82 -8.13
C ILE A 195 -8.49 19.27 -7.23
N PHE A 196 -9.28 20.29 -7.59
CA PHE A 196 -10.40 20.74 -6.75
C PHE A 196 -11.46 19.65 -6.53
N ALA A 197 -11.84 18.94 -7.60
CA ALA A 197 -12.87 17.89 -7.50
C ALA A 197 -12.40 16.69 -6.66
N GLY A 198 -11.10 16.35 -6.70
CA GLY A 198 -10.52 15.34 -5.82
C GLY A 198 -10.25 15.81 -4.40
N SER A 199 -9.79 17.06 -4.24
CA SER A 199 -9.41 17.61 -2.94
C SER A 199 -10.61 17.88 -2.04
N TRP A 200 -11.75 18.31 -2.57
CA TRP A 200 -12.96 18.49 -1.74
C TRP A 200 -13.37 17.17 -1.07
N LEU A 201 -13.24 16.05 -1.78
CA LEU A 201 -13.54 14.72 -1.26
C LEU A 201 -12.53 14.31 -0.18
N CYS A 202 -11.25 14.63 -0.35
CA CYS A 202 -10.23 14.35 0.66
C CYS A 202 -10.38 15.25 1.90
N LEU A 203 -10.57 16.56 1.72
CA LEU A 203 -10.61 17.53 2.81
C LEU A 203 -11.92 17.49 3.60
N TYR A 204 -13.08 17.46 2.93
CA TYR A 204 -14.38 17.55 3.61
C TYR A 204 -15.02 16.21 3.93
N ILE A 205 -14.74 15.15 3.16
CA ILE A 205 -15.14 13.80 3.58
C ILE A 205 -14.09 13.25 4.54
N ILE A 206 -12.87 12.91 4.10
CA ILE A 206 -11.90 12.22 4.99
C ILE A 206 -11.50 13.08 6.19
N PHE A 207 -10.93 14.26 5.97
CA PHE A 207 -10.27 15.00 7.04
C PHE A 207 -11.26 15.64 8.02
N VAL A 208 -12.27 16.38 7.54
CA VAL A 208 -13.35 16.94 8.38
C VAL A 208 -14.24 15.84 8.96
N GLY A 209 -14.54 14.78 8.20
CA GLY A 209 -15.35 13.67 8.68
C GLY A 209 -14.71 12.94 9.86
N ILE A 210 -13.41 12.65 9.80
CA ILE A 210 -12.66 12.06 10.93
C ILE A 210 -12.74 12.97 12.17
N ASP A 211 -12.52 14.28 12.05
CA ASP A 211 -12.59 15.20 13.19
C ASP A 211 -14.03 15.30 13.76
N CYS A 212 -15.05 15.25 12.89
CA CYS A 212 -16.44 15.17 13.30
C CYS A 212 -16.73 13.89 14.09
N PHE A 213 -16.39 12.70 13.58
CA PHE A 213 -16.60 11.43 14.29
C PHE A 213 -15.84 11.37 15.62
N LEU A 214 -14.56 11.75 15.63
CA LEU A 214 -13.75 11.79 16.86
C LEU A 214 -14.29 12.80 17.88
N SER A 215 -14.99 13.84 17.44
CA SER A 215 -15.68 14.77 18.33
C SER A 215 -17.04 14.24 18.80
N TYR A 216 -17.80 13.54 17.95
CA TYR A 216 -19.08 12.92 18.32
C TYR A 216 -18.88 11.80 19.35
N LEU A 217 -17.84 10.97 19.18
CA LEU A 217 -17.46 9.95 20.16
C LEU A 217 -17.08 10.54 21.53
N ARG A 218 -16.44 11.73 21.56
CA ARG A 218 -16.16 12.46 22.82
C ARG A 218 -17.39 13.12 23.45
N VAL A 219 -18.43 13.44 22.68
CA VAL A 219 -19.72 13.84 23.25
C VAL A 219 -20.35 12.63 23.94
N LEU A 220 -20.45 11.50 23.24
CA LEU A 220 -21.00 10.26 23.77
C LEU A 220 -20.26 9.79 25.03
N GLU A 221 -18.92 9.74 25.00
CA GLU A 221 -18.07 9.42 26.16
C GLU A 221 -18.39 10.28 27.39
N ARG A 222 -18.75 11.56 27.19
CA ARG A 222 -19.09 12.50 28.27
C ARG A 222 -20.53 12.44 28.74
N GLN A 223 -21.47 11.93 27.94
CA GLN A 223 -22.81 11.60 28.45
C GLN A 223 -22.73 10.31 29.27
N ILE A 224 -22.12 9.24 28.73
CA ILE A 224 -21.84 7.98 29.44
C ILE A 224 -21.12 8.25 30.78
N GLY A 225 -20.14 9.17 30.79
CA GLY A 225 -19.39 9.55 31.99
C GLY A 225 -20.14 10.44 33.00
N ARG A 226 -21.35 10.89 32.70
CA ARG A 226 -22.23 11.67 33.60
C ARG A 226 -23.39 10.86 34.17
N ILE A 227 -23.79 9.76 33.54
CA ILE A 227 -25.04 9.06 33.84
C ILE A 227 -25.00 8.30 35.18
N SER A 228 -25.98 8.63 36.01
CA SER A 228 -26.61 7.73 36.98
C SER A 228 -28.00 8.32 37.26
N PRO A 229 -29.13 7.62 36.99
CA PRO A 229 -29.29 6.16 37.05
C PRO A 229 -29.76 5.52 35.72
N ARG A 230 -30.50 4.40 35.80
CA ARG A 230 -30.89 3.53 34.66
C ARG A 230 -31.64 4.20 33.49
N SER A 231 -32.37 5.28 33.72
CA SER A 231 -33.33 5.87 32.76
C SER A 231 -32.67 6.53 31.54
N GLU A 232 -31.45 7.03 31.67
CA GLU A 232 -30.78 7.81 30.60
C GLU A 232 -30.05 6.92 29.58
N ILE A 233 -29.89 5.62 29.89
CA ILE A 233 -29.17 4.65 29.06
C ILE A 233 -29.78 4.49 27.65
N GLU A 234 -31.10 4.62 27.51
CA GLU A 234 -31.76 4.48 26.22
C GLU A 234 -31.46 5.65 25.26
N ALA A 235 -31.31 6.87 25.78
CA ALA A 235 -30.92 8.05 25.00
C ALA A 235 -29.48 7.91 24.47
N ASP A 236 -28.56 7.43 25.30
CA ASP A 236 -27.17 7.18 24.89
C ASP A 236 -27.03 6.01 23.91
N ILE A 237 -27.84 4.95 24.05
CA ILE A 237 -27.94 3.90 23.03
C ILE A 237 -28.49 4.46 21.71
N GLY A 238 -29.46 5.38 21.76
CA GLY A 238 -29.96 6.12 20.60
C GLY A 238 -28.86 6.95 19.91
N LEU A 239 -28.13 7.76 20.69
CA LEU A 239 -27.00 8.57 20.23
C LEU A 239 -25.91 7.71 19.58
N TYR A 240 -25.52 6.61 20.22
CA TYR A 240 -24.53 5.67 19.68
C TYR A 240 -25.01 5.02 18.38
N ARG A 241 -26.26 4.57 18.29
CA ARG A 241 -26.85 4.02 17.06
C ARG A 241 -26.83 5.03 15.91
N MET A 242 -27.13 6.31 16.17
CA MET A 242 -27.04 7.36 15.15
C MET A 242 -25.60 7.57 14.66
N ILE A 243 -24.62 7.62 15.59
CA ILE A 243 -23.19 7.72 15.24
C ILE A 243 -22.76 6.49 14.41
N GLN A 244 -23.20 5.29 14.77
CA GLN A 244 -22.88 4.05 14.04
C GLN A 244 -23.49 4.01 12.62
N ILE A 245 -24.70 4.56 12.43
CA ILE A 245 -25.33 4.68 11.11
C ILE A 245 -24.55 5.66 10.22
N LEU A 246 -24.15 6.82 10.77
CA LEU A 246 -23.29 7.78 10.09
C LEU A 246 -21.95 7.13 9.71
N GLU A 247 -21.30 6.42 10.65
CA GLU A 247 -20.01 5.74 10.43
C GLU A 247 -20.12 4.69 9.32
N LYS A 248 -21.22 3.93 9.27
CA LYS A 248 -21.48 2.95 8.21
C LYS A 248 -21.62 3.60 6.83
N GLN A 249 -22.37 4.70 6.71
CA GLN A 249 -22.51 5.44 5.45
C GLN A 249 -21.18 6.04 5.00
N TYR A 250 -20.44 6.63 5.93
CA TYR A 250 -19.12 7.22 5.73
C TYR A 250 -18.08 6.18 5.26
N ASN A 251 -17.97 5.07 5.97
CA ASN A 251 -17.07 3.97 5.62
C ASN A 251 -17.38 3.37 4.25
N ALA A 252 -18.67 3.22 3.89
CA ALA A 252 -19.07 2.70 2.59
C ALA A 252 -18.61 3.61 1.44
N LEU A 253 -18.77 4.93 1.59
CA LEU A 253 -18.29 5.92 0.62
C LEU A 253 -16.75 5.88 0.50
N LEU A 254 -16.04 5.95 1.63
CA LEU A 254 -14.58 6.02 1.65
C LEU A 254 -13.90 4.77 1.09
N MET A 255 -14.41 3.58 1.43
CA MET A 255 -13.83 2.31 1.00
C MET A 255 -13.99 2.04 -0.50
N HIS A 256 -14.96 2.67 -1.17
CA HIS A 256 -15.26 2.40 -2.58
C HIS A 256 -14.32 3.11 -3.57
N ARG A 257 -13.88 4.34 -3.28
CA ARG A 257 -12.99 5.11 -4.17
C ARG A 257 -11.80 5.75 -3.45
N THR A 258 -12.06 6.58 -2.44
CA THR A 258 -11.05 7.50 -1.89
C THR A 258 -9.92 6.78 -1.17
N VAL A 259 -10.22 5.76 -0.35
CA VAL A 259 -9.20 5.01 0.42
C VAL A 259 -8.29 4.19 -0.50
N PRO A 260 -8.80 3.37 -1.46
CA PRO A 260 -7.95 2.72 -2.46
C PRO A 260 -7.08 3.71 -3.25
N ALA A 261 -7.63 4.84 -3.68
CA ALA A 261 -6.90 5.85 -4.44
C ALA A 261 -5.74 6.45 -3.62
N LEU A 262 -5.97 6.82 -2.35
CA LEU A 262 -4.92 7.32 -1.46
C LEU A 262 -3.81 6.28 -1.20
N LEU A 263 -4.20 5.03 -0.90
CA LEU A 263 -3.25 3.97 -0.57
C LEU A 263 -2.33 3.57 -1.74
N ILE A 264 -2.79 3.74 -2.98
CA ILE A 264 -1.97 3.52 -4.18
C ILE A 264 -1.16 4.78 -4.51
N CYS A 265 -1.83 5.94 -4.57
CA CYS A 265 -1.23 7.13 -5.17
C CYS A 265 -0.29 7.88 -4.23
N CYS A 266 -0.56 7.97 -2.92
CA CYS A 266 0.30 8.74 -2.02
C CYS A 266 1.69 8.08 -1.79
N PRO A 267 1.80 6.75 -1.56
CA PRO A 267 3.12 6.10 -1.48
C PRO A 267 3.88 6.18 -2.82
N GLY A 268 3.20 5.95 -3.95
CA GLY A 268 3.81 6.09 -5.27
C GLY A 268 4.32 7.51 -5.55
N LEU A 269 3.51 8.53 -5.21
CA LEU A 269 3.89 9.93 -5.28
C LEU A 269 5.13 10.21 -4.42
N GLN A 270 5.13 9.78 -3.16
CA GLN A 270 6.24 9.97 -2.24
C GLN A 270 7.53 9.35 -2.78
N THR A 271 7.52 8.09 -3.22
CA THR A 271 8.72 7.40 -3.74
C THR A 271 9.24 8.05 -5.02
N ILE A 272 8.38 8.37 -5.99
CA ILE A 272 8.82 8.98 -7.25
C ILE A 272 9.33 10.41 -7.00
N VAL A 273 8.64 11.21 -6.18
CA VAL A 273 9.12 12.54 -5.77
C VAL A 273 10.48 12.46 -5.10
N GLN A 274 10.68 11.56 -4.13
CA GLN A 274 11.95 11.43 -3.42
C GLN A 274 13.08 11.03 -4.36
N TYR A 275 12.83 10.11 -5.30
CA TYR A 275 13.79 9.77 -6.35
C TYR A 275 14.13 10.98 -7.25
N VAL A 276 13.12 11.70 -7.77
CA VAL A 276 13.32 12.84 -8.66
C VAL A 276 14.05 14.00 -7.96
N CYS A 277 13.72 14.29 -6.70
CA CYS A 277 14.41 15.29 -5.87
C CYS A 277 15.88 14.96 -5.57
N ILE A 278 16.30 13.70 -5.70
CA ILE A 278 17.68 13.25 -5.44
C ILE A 278 18.44 13.12 -6.76
N SER A 279 17.91 12.34 -7.70
CA SER A 279 18.62 11.93 -8.92
C SER A 279 18.61 12.97 -10.05
N HIS A 280 17.66 13.90 -10.06
CA HIS A 280 17.48 14.87 -11.16
C HIS A 280 17.47 16.33 -10.70
N HIS A 281 18.07 16.63 -9.54
CA HIS A 281 18.03 17.97 -8.96
C HIS A 281 18.77 19.04 -9.77
N GLU A 282 19.78 18.65 -10.55
CA GLU A 282 20.51 19.53 -11.47
C GLU A 282 19.77 19.70 -12.82
N ASP A 283 19.11 18.64 -13.33
CA ASP A 283 18.35 18.67 -14.59
C ASP A 283 17.08 19.55 -14.53
N ILE A 284 16.50 19.72 -13.34
CA ILE A 284 15.19 20.36 -13.16
C ILE A 284 15.38 21.86 -12.92
N ALA A 285 15.26 22.63 -14.00
CA ALA A 285 15.24 24.09 -13.94
C ALA A 285 14.22 24.63 -12.92
N MET A 286 14.65 25.60 -12.10
CA MET A 286 13.76 26.38 -11.25
C MET A 286 12.75 27.18 -12.11
N PRO A 287 11.48 27.32 -11.68
CA PRO A 287 10.93 26.94 -10.38
C PRO A 287 10.42 25.48 -10.30
N GLY A 288 10.59 24.66 -11.35
CA GLY A 288 10.01 23.32 -11.43
C GLY A 288 10.40 22.40 -10.27
N PHE A 289 11.65 22.50 -9.80
CA PHE A 289 12.15 21.69 -8.67
C PHE A 289 11.33 21.89 -7.38
N LEU A 290 10.81 23.10 -7.12
CA LEU A 290 10.05 23.41 -5.90
C LEU A 290 8.71 22.67 -5.82
N ALA A 291 8.15 22.19 -6.94
CA ALA A 291 6.91 21.43 -6.94
C ALA A 291 7.07 20.08 -6.23
N PHE A 292 8.21 19.40 -6.44
CA PHE A 292 8.40 18.01 -6.01
C PHE A 292 8.44 17.89 -4.46
N PRO A 293 9.26 18.63 -3.69
CA PRO A 293 9.25 18.54 -2.21
C PRO A 293 7.87 18.82 -1.59
N LEU A 294 7.10 19.75 -2.17
CA LEU A 294 5.76 20.10 -1.70
C LEU A 294 4.74 18.98 -2.01
N MET A 295 4.83 18.35 -3.18
CA MET A 295 4.06 17.15 -3.52
C MET A 295 4.37 15.98 -2.58
N GLY A 296 5.65 15.75 -2.25
CA GLY A 296 6.09 14.70 -1.33
C GLY A 296 5.64 14.92 0.12
N LEU A 297 5.75 16.15 0.63
CA LEU A 297 5.29 16.52 1.97
C LEU A 297 3.78 16.30 2.11
N ASN A 298 2.99 16.73 1.11
CA ASN A 298 1.55 16.49 1.08
C ASN A 298 1.21 14.98 1.07
N ALA A 299 1.96 14.16 0.34
CA ALA A 299 1.77 12.70 0.34
C ALA A 299 2.01 12.07 1.73
N ILE A 300 3.08 12.48 2.41
CA ILE A 300 3.45 11.99 3.75
C ILE A 300 2.39 12.37 4.80
N ILE A 301 1.88 13.60 4.75
CA ILE A 301 0.84 14.05 5.68
C ILE A 301 -0.44 13.19 5.53
N VAL A 302 -0.83 12.88 4.30
CA VAL A 302 -2.09 12.16 4.02
C VAL A 302 -2.02 10.67 4.35
N THR A 303 -0.88 9.99 4.15
CA THR A 303 -0.73 8.57 4.51
C THR A 303 -0.79 8.31 6.02
N SER A 304 -0.47 9.30 6.84
CA SER A 304 -0.24 9.14 8.29
C SER A 304 -1.47 8.91 9.19
N LYS A 305 -2.72 8.93 8.68
CA LYS A 305 -3.94 9.14 9.52
C LYS A 305 -5.20 8.26 9.27
N LEU A 306 -5.13 7.15 8.54
CA LEU A 306 -6.31 6.58 7.84
C LEU A 306 -7.01 5.33 8.44
N GLU A 307 -7.48 5.33 9.71
CA GLU A 307 -8.05 4.14 10.40
C GLU A 307 -9.54 3.79 10.15
N PHE A 308 -9.89 2.58 9.63
CA PHE A 308 -11.29 2.13 9.40
C PHE A 308 -11.54 0.58 9.45
N VAL A 309 -12.82 0.12 9.48
CA VAL A 309 -13.38 -1.20 9.96
C VAL A 309 -14.05 -2.08 8.82
N VAL A 310 -14.33 -3.43 8.76
CA VAL A 310 -14.91 -4.53 9.64
C VAL A 310 -14.62 -5.98 9.08
N ALA A 311 -14.93 -7.06 9.85
CA ALA A 311 -15.17 -8.51 9.50
C ALA A 311 -14.03 -9.59 9.55
N LYS A 312 -14.35 -10.87 9.85
CA LYS A 312 -13.45 -12.06 10.01
C LYS A 312 -12.30 -12.19 8.96
N MET A 313 -11.23 -12.96 9.21
CA MET A 313 -9.95 -12.80 8.47
C MET A 313 -9.51 -13.95 7.55
N TYR A 314 -8.91 -15.02 8.08
CA TYR A 314 -8.15 -16.00 7.28
C TYR A 314 -9.08 -16.78 6.35
N SER A 315 -10.05 -17.47 6.94
CA SER A 315 -11.06 -18.31 6.30
C SER A 315 -11.92 -17.59 5.27
N THR A 316 -12.12 -16.28 5.41
CA THR A 316 -13.13 -15.50 4.69
C THR A 316 -12.55 -14.62 3.59
N HIS A 317 -11.39 -13.99 3.81
CA HIS A 317 -10.77 -13.13 2.79
C HIS A 317 -9.50 -13.74 2.21
N TYR A 318 -8.56 -14.17 3.06
CA TYR A 318 -7.26 -14.65 2.57
C TYR A 318 -7.36 -16.01 1.88
N LEU A 319 -8.21 -16.91 2.37
CA LEU A 319 -8.41 -18.24 1.80
C LEU A 319 -8.79 -18.22 0.30
N LYS A 320 -9.58 -17.24 -0.17
CA LYS A 320 -9.94 -17.14 -1.59
C LYS A 320 -8.76 -16.72 -2.49
N VAL A 321 -7.82 -15.93 -1.95
CA VAL A 321 -6.60 -15.53 -2.66
C VAL A 321 -5.54 -16.63 -2.56
N LEU A 322 -5.44 -17.27 -1.39
CA LEU A 322 -4.61 -18.44 -1.10
C LEU A 322 -4.88 -19.58 -2.08
N LYS A 323 -6.14 -19.95 -2.30
CA LYS A 323 -6.54 -21.00 -3.26
C LYS A 323 -6.02 -20.70 -4.66
N ARG A 324 -6.29 -19.50 -5.18
CA ARG A 324 -5.78 -19.04 -6.49
C ARG A 324 -4.25 -19.10 -6.59
N HIS A 325 -3.54 -18.82 -5.50
CA HIS A 325 -2.08 -18.94 -5.45
C HIS A 325 -1.63 -20.41 -5.47
N LEU A 326 -2.29 -21.28 -4.69
CA LEU A 326 -2.08 -22.72 -4.70
C LEU A 326 -2.35 -23.31 -6.10
N ASP A 327 -3.38 -22.85 -6.80
CA ASP A 327 -3.73 -23.29 -8.16
C ASP A 327 -2.62 -22.96 -9.16
N VAL A 328 -2.10 -21.72 -9.14
CA VAL A 328 -0.95 -21.31 -9.97
C VAL A 328 0.30 -22.11 -9.59
N CYS A 329 0.60 -22.29 -8.30
CA CYS A 329 1.75 -23.07 -7.87
C CYS A 329 1.62 -24.57 -8.19
N LYS A 330 0.39 -25.12 -8.23
CA LYS A 330 0.08 -26.50 -8.63
C LYS A 330 0.20 -26.70 -10.14
N PHE A 331 -0.15 -25.70 -10.94
CA PHE A 331 0.14 -25.65 -12.38
C PHE A 331 1.65 -25.63 -12.64
N LEU A 332 2.39 -24.74 -11.95
CA LEU A 332 3.85 -24.63 -12.00
C LEU A 332 4.59 -25.81 -11.34
N LYS A 333 3.90 -26.66 -10.57
CA LYS A 333 4.43 -27.75 -9.71
C LYS A 333 5.45 -27.29 -8.64
N CYS A 334 5.45 -26.00 -8.33
CA CYS A 334 6.49 -25.36 -7.54
C CYS A 334 6.31 -25.45 -6.01
N ILE A 335 5.20 -26.06 -5.52
CA ILE A 335 4.99 -26.41 -4.11
C ILE A 335 4.32 -27.78 -3.95
N PRO A 336 4.65 -28.59 -2.93
CA PRO A 336 4.11 -29.94 -2.75
C PRO A 336 2.75 -29.98 -2.00
N PHE A 337 1.95 -28.92 -2.09
CA PHE A 337 0.73 -28.70 -1.31
C PHE A 337 -0.48 -28.40 -2.19
N GLU A 338 -1.67 -28.81 -1.76
CA GLU A 338 -2.95 -28.50 -2.39
C GLU A 338 -4.05 -28.30 -1.35
N PHE A 339 -5.08 -27.51 -1.67
CA PHE A 339 -6.21 -27.29 -0.75
C PHE A 339 -7.25 -28.42 -0.92
N ASP A 340 -7.68 -29.00 0.20
CA ASP A 340 -8.74 -29.99 0.25
C ASP A 340 -10.06 -29.32 0.66
N GLU A 341 -10.95 -29.10 -0.31
CA GLU A 341 -12.26 -28.50 -0.09
C GLU A 341 -13.16 -29.34 0.83
N THR A 342 -12.98 -30.67 0.87
CA THR A 342 -13.80 -31.56 1.72
C THR A 342 -13.38 -31.50 3.18
N LEU A 343 -12.10 -31.18 3.43
CA LEU A 343 -11.51 -31.09 4.77
C LEU A 343 -11.27 -29.65 5.25
N GLY A 344 -11.59 -28.64 4.42
CA GLY A 344 -11.42 -27.22 4.73
C GLY A 344 -9.98 -26.79 5.01
N ARG A 345 -8.98 -27.57 4.57
CA ARG A 345 -7.59 -27.45 5.00
C ARG A 345 -6.59 -27.72 3.87
N ILE A 346 -5.37 -27.23 4.01
CA ILE A 346 -4.28 -27.57 3.09
C ILE A 346 -3.78 -28.98 3.42
N ILE A 347 -3.52 -29.79 2.38
CA ILE A 347 -2.92 -31.11 2.49
C ILE A 347 -1.63 -31.19 1.64
N LYS A 348 -0.77 -32.16 1.99
CA LYS A 348 0.36 -32.56 1.13
C LYS A 348 -0.19 -33.27 -0.10
N THR A 349 0.35 -32.96 -1.28
CA THR A 349 -0.16 -33.53 -2.53
C THR A 349 0.04 -35.05 -2.59
N ARG A 350 -0.96 -35.77 -3.08
CA ARG A 350 -0.91 -37.24 -3.19
C ARG A 350 -0.11 -37.72 -4.42
N SER A 351 0.22 -36.82 -5.36
CA SER A 351 0.90 -37.17 -6.61
C SER A 351 2.41 -37.34 -6.42
N LEU A 352 2.89 -38.59 -6.47
CA LEU A 352 4.32 -38.89 -6.48
C LEU A 352 5.06 -38.25 -7.67
N LYS A 353 4.39 -38.11 -8.83
CA LYS A 353 4.94 -37.39 -9.99
C LYS A 353 5.17 -35.91 -9.69
N HIS A 354 4.20 -35.26 -9.03
CA HIS A 354 4.33 -33.85 -8.59
C HIS A 354 5.48 -33.69 -7.60
N ILE A 355 5.57 -34.56 -6.58
CA ILE A 355 6.66 -34.53 -5.58
C ILE A 355 8.06 -34.70 -6.22
N ARG A 356 8.20 -35.60 -7.21
CA ARG A 356 9.47 -35.78 -7.95
C ARG A 356 9.84 -34.53 -8.75
N ILE A 357 8.88 -33.92 -9.43
CA ILE A 357 9.11 -32.69 -10.23
C ILE A 357 9.48 -31.52 -9.32
N PHE A 358 8.73 -31.28 -8.24
CA PHE A 358 9.04 -30.25 -7.24
C PHE A 358 10.47 -30.36 -6.69
N ARG A 359 10.94 -31.59 -6.41
CA ARG A 359 12.31 -31.86 -5.95
C ARG A 359 13.37 -31.58 -7.01
N LEU A 360 13.13 -32.00 -8.26
CA LEU A 360 14.01 -31.71 -9.39
C LEU A 360 14.14 -30.20 -9.61
N GLU A 361 13.02 -29.48 -9.57
CA GLU A 361 12.98 -28.02 -9.69
C GLU A 361 13.69 -27.29 -8.54
N CYS A 362 13.67 -27.80 -7.31
CA CYS A 362 14.47 -27.26 -6.21
C CYS A 362 15.98 -27.40 -6.47
N ILE A 363 16.42 -28.56 -6.99
CA ILE A 363 17.82 -28.79 -7.37
C ILE A 363 18.21 -27.89 -8.55
N LEU A 364 17.36 -27.80 -9.58
CA LEU A 364 17.56 -26.93 -10.74
C LEU A 364 17.63 -25.44 -10.34
N SER A 365 16.81 -25.03 -9.37
CA SER A 365 16.82 -23.66 -8.84
C SER A 365 18.14 -23.35 -8.12
N LEU A 366 18.66 -24.29 -7.33
CA LEU A 366 19.98 -24.16 -6.69
C LEU A 366 21.09 -24.07 -7.73
N ILE A 367 21.10 -24.95 -8.73
CA ILE A 367 22.10 -24.95 -9.82
C ILE A 367 22.06 -23.63 -10.60
N TYR A 368 20.87 -23.15 -10.98
CA TYR A 368 20.71 -21.86 -11.68
C TYR A 368 21.24 -20.68 -10.85
N THR A 369 20.95 -20.64 -9.54
CA THR A 369 21.43 -19.57 -8.66
C THR A 369 22.95 -19.63 -8.43
N VAL A 370 23.56 -20.82 -8.41
CA VAL A 370 25.02 -20.99 -8.37
C VAL A 370 25.66 -20.56 -9.69
N ALA A 371 25.08 -20.91 -10.85
CA ALA A 371 25.57 -20.45 -12.16
C ALA A 371 25.48 -18.92 -12.30
N VAL A 372 24.37 -18.32 -11.85
CA VAL A 372 24.18 -16.86 -11.75
C VAL A 372 25.26 -16.22 -10.86
N PHE A 373 25.55 -16.80 -9.69
CA PHE A 373 26.61 -16.30 -8.80
C PHE A 373 27.99 -16.34 -9.47
N LEU A 374 28.37 -17.48 -10.05
CA LEU A 374 29.66 -17.65 -10.72
C LEU A 374 29.82 -16.69 -11.91
N ASN A 375 28.76 -16.44 -12.68
CA ASN A 375 28.75 -15.46 -13.76
C ASN A 375 28.96 -14.02 -13.24
N ILE A 376 28.29 -13.62 -12.14
CA ILE A 376 28.46 -12.29 -11.53
C ILE A 376 29.89 -12.13 -10.96
N SER A 377 30.38 -13.12 -10.23
CA SER A 377 31.71 -13.05 -9.59
C SER A 377 32.84 -13.15 -10.59
N VAL A 378 32.93 -14.26 -11.34
CA VAL A 378 34.09 -14.65 -12.16
C VAL A 378 33.93 -14.25 -13.64
N GLY A 379 32.69 -14.14 -14.14
CA GLY A 379 32.44 -13.84 -15.55
C GLY A 379 32.99 -12.48 -16.00
N HIS A 380 33.25 -12.38 -17.32
CA HIS A 380 33.79 -11.19 -18.02
C HIS A 380 32.78 -10.04 -18.16
N LEU A 381 31.90 -9.87 -17.18
CA LEU A 381 30.90 -8.81 -17.15
C LEU A 381 31.55 -7.47 -16.77
N THR A 382 31.17 -6.39 -17.46
CA THR A 382 31.50 -5.02 -17.07
C THR A 382 30.95 -4.69 -15.66
N LEU A 383 31.46 -3.67 -14.99
CA LEU A 383 30.98 -3.27 -13.65
C LEU A 383 29.45 -3.05 -13.64
N THR A 384 28.96 -2.22 -14.57
CA THR A 384 27.54 -2.02 -14.88
C THR A 384 26.78 -3.35 -15.07
N GLY A 385 27.39 -4.32 -15.79
CA GLY A 385 26.83 -5.67 -15.97
C GLY A 385 26.76 -6.46 -14.66
N LYS A 386 27.81 -6.45 -13.84
CA LYS A 386 27.84 -7.10 -12.52
C LYS A 386 26.80 -6.48 -11.58
N CYS A 387 26.64 -5.16 -11.57
CA CYS A 387 25.62 -4.47 -10.77
C CYS A 387 24.18 -4.83 -11.20
N LYS A 388 23.90 -4.90 -12.51
CA LYS A 388 22.59 -5.38 -13.03
C LYS A 388 22.34 -6.85 -12.63
N GLY A 389 23.34 -7.71 -12.74
CA GLY A 389 23.27 -9.10 -12.27
C GLY A 389 23.01 -9.21 -10.77
N LEU A 390 23.73 -8.42 -9.98
CA LEU A 390 23.64 -8.38 -8.53
C LEU A 390 22.27 -7.88 -8.03
N ALA A 391 21.54 -7.06 -8.79
CA ALA A 391 20.18 -6.68 -8.44
C ALA A 391 19.20 -7.87 -8.45
N PHE A 392 19.35 -8.82 -9.37
CA PHE A 392 18.52 -10.04 -9.39
C PHE A 392 19.01 -11.13 -8.44
N PHE A 393 20.28 -11.11 -8.02
CA PHE A 393 20.88 -12.20 -7.26
C PHE A 393 20.27 -12.44 -5.86
N PRO A 394 20.04 -11.43 -5.00
CA PRO A 394 19.30 -11.60 -3.74
C PRO A 394 17.90 -12.17 -3.93
N LEU A 395 17.22 -11.85 -5.04
CA LEU A 395 15.89 -12.38 -5.34
C LEU A 395 15.95 -13.89 -5.69
N TYR A 396 17.00 -14.33 -6.39
CA TYR A 396 17.23 -15.76 -6.65
C TYR A 396 17.69 -16.53 -5.41
N ILE A 397 18.60 -16.00 -4.59
CA ILE A 397 18.96 -16.58 -3.28
C ILE A 397 17.70 -16.73 -2.43
N PHE A 398 16.93 -15.65 -2.30
CA PHE A 398 15.72 -15.64 -1.50
C PHE A 398 14.68 -16.65 -2.01
N GLY A 399 14.49 -16.72 -3.33
CA GLY A 399 13.63 -17.72 -3.98
C GLY A 399 14.07 -19.16 -3.69
N VAL A 400 15.37 -19.47 -3.84
CA VAL A 400 15.91 -20.80 -3.51
C VAL A 400 15.73 -21.12 -2.03
N VAL A 401 16.15 -20.24 -1.13
CA VAL A 401 16.10 -20.51 0.33
C VAL A 401 14.66 -20.67 0.80
N THR A 402 13.73 -19.78 0.41
CA THR A 402 12.31 -19.89 0.80
C THR A 402 11.56 -21.04 0.11
N ARG A 403 12.03 -21.51 -1.05
CA ARG A 403 11.52 -22.72 -1.71
C ARG A 403 12.09 -24.02 -1.13
N TRP A 404 13.22 -23.99 -0.41
CA TRP A 404 14.00 -25.20 -0.04
C TRP A 404 13.30 -26.11 0.97
N ASN A 405 12.34 -26.90 0.49
CA ASN A 405 11.59 -27.89 1.26
C ASN A 405 11.76 -29.32 0.70
N TYR A 406 13.01 -29.72 0.44
CA TYR A 406 13.32 -31.03 -0.16
C TYR A 406 12.85 -32.22 0.70
N SER A 407 12.89 -32.06 2.03
CA SER A 407 12.36 -32.99 3.03
C SER A 407 10.82 -33.13 2.99
N LEU A 408 10.11 -32.17 2.39
CA LEU A 408 8.65 -32.07 2.38
C LEU A 408 8.08 -31.90 3.81
N ASP A 409 8.75 -31.05 4.60
CA ASP A 409 8.30 -30.55 5.88
C ASP A 409 6.88 -29.96 5.78
N LEU A 410 6.11 -30.21 6.84
CA LEU A 410 4.71 -29.83 6.96
C LEU A 410 4.51 -28.54 7.75
N GLY A 411 5.54 -27.94 8.36
CA GLY A 411 5.41 -26.79 9.26
C GLY A 411 4.62 -25.62 8.66
N SER A 412 4.90 -25.24 7.41
CA SER A 412 4.16 -24.16 6.71
C SER A 412 2.67 -24.47 6.52
N MET A 413 2.34 -25.71 6.15
CA MET A 413 0.98 -26.22 6.03
C MET A 413 0.28 -26.31 7.39
N GLN A 414 0.99 -26.77 8.42
CA GLN A 414 0.49 -26.92 9.79
C GLN A 414 0.18 -25.57 10.43
N VAL A 415 1.05 -24.56 10.28
CA VAL A 415 0.82 -23.20 10.80
C VAL A 415 -0.47 -22.61 10.23
N ILE A 416 -0.69 -22.69 8.92
CA ILE A 416 -1.94 -22.20 8.29
C ILE A 416 -3.14 -23.02 8.74
N ASN A 417 -3.04 -24.36 8.77
CA ASN A 417 -4.14 -25.21 9.22
C ASN A 417 -4.51 -24.95 10.69
N SER A 418 -3.54 -24.69 11.58
CA SER A 418 -3.79 -24.28 12.96
C SER A 418 -4.45 -22.91 13.06
N MET A 419 -4.17 -21.97 12.14
CA MET A 419 -4.87 -20.69 12.07
C MET A 419 -6.32 -20.85 11.61
N LEU A 420 -6.56 -21.64 10.57
CA LEU A 420 -7.91 -21.98 10.09
C LEU A 420 -8.73 -22.71 11.17
N GLU A 421 -8.14 -23.68 11.84
CA GLU A 421 -8.76 -24.42 12.94
C GLU A 421 -9.06 -23.51 14.16
N PHE A 422 -8.16 -22.57 14.47
CA PHE A 422 -8.40 -21.56 15.50
C PHE A 422 -9.57 -20.62 15.15
N GLU A 423 -9.64 -20.10 13.93
CA GLU A 423 -10.83 -19.31 13.51
C GLU A 423 -12.12 -20.15 13.60
N MET A 424 -12.09 -21.39 13.08
CA MET A 424 -13.26 -22.27 12.98
C MET A 424 -13.77 -22.78 14.33
N LYS A 425 -12.87 -23.15 15.27
CA LYS A 425 -13.26 -23.73 16.57
C LYS A 425 -13.33 -22.71 17.71
N VAL A 426 -12.53 -21.64 17.64
CA VAL A 426 -12.34 -20.72 18.78
C VAL A 426 -12.98 -19.36 18.52
N LEU A 427 -12.85 -18.78 17.32
CA LEU A 427 -13.44 -17.47 17.01
C LEU A 427 -14.91 -17.55 16.55
N SER A 428 -15.36 -18.69 16.04
CA SER A 428 -16.77 -18.92 15.66
C SER A 428 -17.75 -18.77 16.83
N ALA A 429 -17.31 -19.09 18.05
CA ALA A 429 -18.08 -18.95 19.29
C ALA A 429 -18.06 -17.52 19.88
N LEU A 430 -17.40 -16.57 19.21
CA LEU A 430 -17.16 -15.21 19.70
C LEU A 430 -17.81 -14.18 18.76
N PRO A 431 -18.30 -13.04 19.29
CA PRO A 431 -18.98 -12.03 18.47
C PRO A 431 -18.04 -11.43 17.42
N ASP A 432 -18.56 -11.22 16.20
CA ASP A 432 -17.79 -10.78 15.03
C ASP A 432 -16.99 -9.50 15.28
N ALA A 433 -15.67 -9.67 15.28
CA ALA A 433 -14.75 -8.61 15.67
C ALA A 433 -14.55 -7.59 14.53
N PRO A 434 -14.57 -6.28 14.84
CA PRO A 434 -14.19 -5.25 13.88
C PRO A 434 -12.71 -5.32 13.49
N VAL A 435 -12.42 -5.17 12.20
CA VAL A 435 -11.08 -5.33 11.59
C VAL A 435 -10.16 -4.15 11.88
N SER A 436 -8.88 -4.44 12.06
CA SER A 436 -7.86 -3.39 12.19
C SER A 436 -7.54 -2.74 10.83
N MET A 437 -7.11 -1.48 10.83
CA MET A 437 -6.76 -0.78 9.58
C MET A 437 -5.68 -1.50 8.77
N ILE A 438 -4.63 -1.95 9.47
CA ILE A 438 -3.55 -2.82 8.98
C ILE A 438 -4.09 -3.97 8.14
N SER A 439 -5.13 -4.63 8.63
CA SER A 439 -5.70 -5.82 8.02
C SER A 439 -6.53 -5.53 6.77
N LYS A 440 -7.04 -4.29 6.63
CA LYS A 440 -7.56 -3.82 5.33
C LYS A 440 -6.44 -3.58 4.33
N LEU A 441 -5.35 -2.96 4.79
CA LEU A 441 -4.18 -2.73 3.95
C LEU A 441 -3.61 -4.06 3.45
N MET A 442 -3.52 -5.07 4.32
CA MET A 442 -3.10 -6.43 3.97
C MET A 442 -4.02 -7.12 2.94
N ARG A 443 -5.34 -6.92 3.01
CA ARG A 443 -6.31 -7.40 1.99
C ARG A 443 -6.12 -6.78 0.61
N ILE A 444 -5.56 -5.56 0.52
CA ILE A 444 -5.23 -4.89 -0.75
C ILE A 444 -3.81 -5.30 -1.20
N PHE A 445 -2.86 -5.28 -0.26
CA PHE A 445 -1.45 -5.58 -0.47
C PHE A 445 -1.22 -6.99 -1.01
N ILE A 446 -1.83 -8.04 -0.45
CA ILE A 446 -1.54 -9.42 -0.89
C ILE A 446 -1.95 -9.67 -2.36
N PRO A 447 -3.17 -9.31 -2.82
CA PRO A 447 -3.50 -9.35 -4.26
C PRO A 447 -2.60 -8.47 -5.12
N PHE A 448 -2.24 -7.26 -4.64
CA PHE A 448 -1.34 -6.35 -5.36
C PHE A 448 0.07 -6.95 -5.50
N SER A 449 0.62 -7.58 -4.46
CA SER A 449 1.89 -8.30 -4.52
C SER A 449 1.83 -9.44 -5.53
N ASN A 450 0.80 -10.29 -5.50
CA ASN A 450 0.70 -11.37 -6.49
C ASN A 450 0.66 -10.84 -7.94
N ALA A 451 0.04 -9.69 -8.17
CA ALA A 451 0.05 -9.00 -9.46
C ALA A 451 1.43 -8.40 -9.79
N SER A 452 2.13 -7.77 -8.85
CA SER A 452 3.47 -7.22 -9.08
C SER A 452 4.52 -8.32 -9.32
N LEU A 453 4.38 -9.47 -8.65
CA LEU A 453 5.20 -10.66 -8.86
C LEU A 453 5.00 -11.26 -10.26
N MET A 454 3.76 -11.29 -10.77
CA MET A 454 3.51 -11.65 -12.18
C MET A 454 4.11 -10.60 -13.14
N GLY A 455 3.97 -9.31 -12.81
CA GLY A 455 4.56 -8.20 -13.56
C GLY A 455 6.08 -8.34 -13.71
N LEU A 456 6.80 -8.77 -12.67
CA LEU A 456 8.24 -9.03 -12.72
C LEU A 456 8.61 -10.16 -13.69
N VAL A 457 7.80 -11.22 -13.80
CA VAL A 457 8.03 -12.31 -14.76
C VAL A 457 7.84 -11.81 -16.20
N VAL A 458 6.78 -11.05 -16.46
CA VAL A 458 6.50 -10.45 -17.78
C VAL A 458 7.59 -9.44 -18.16
N LEU A 459 7.99 -8.57 -17.23
CA LEU A 459 9.07 -7.59 -17.47
C LEU A 459 10.42 -8.27 -17.72
N LYS A 460 10.76 -9.37 -17.02
CA LYS A 460 11.96 -10.17 -17.36
C LYS A 460 11.90 -10.73 -18.78
N PHE A 461 10.75 -11.28 -19.19
CA PHE A 461 10.60 -11.86 -20.53
C PHE A 461 10.70 -10.79 -21.64
N VAL A 462 10.11 -9.60 -21.43
CA VAL A 462 10.25 -8.45 -22.34
C VAL A 462 11.69 -7.95 -22.38
N LEU A 463 12.35 -7.79 -21.22
CA LEU A 463 13.76 -7.40 -21.10
C LEU A 463 14.68 -8.36 -21.88
N LEU A 464 14.50 -9.68 -21.73
CA LEU A 464 15.25 -10.69 -22.47
C LEU A 464 14.99 -10.62 -23.98
N THR A 465 13.74 -10.40 -24.39
CA THR A 465 13.36 -10.30 -25.81
C THR A 465 14.05 -9.11 -26.50
N ILE A 466 14.21 -7.99 -25.79
CA ILE A 466 14.84 -6.76 -26.30
C ILE A 466 16.37 -6.79 -26.14
N SER A 467 16.87 -7.27 -25.00
CA SER A 467 18.30 -7.28 -24.65
C SER A 467 18.70 -8.64 -24.04
N PRO A 468 18.90 -9.68 -24.87
CA PRO A 468 19.17 -11.05 -24.42
C PRO A 468 20.47 -11.18 -23.61
N CYS A 469 21.48 -10.38 -23.94
CA CYS A 469 22.78 -10.38 -23.27
C CYS A 469 22.79 -9.63 -21.91
N THR A 470 21.62 -9.31 -21.34
CA THR A 470 21.53 -8.62 -20.05
C THR A 470 21.93 -9.56 -18.90
N PRO A 471 22.87 -9.17 -18.01
CA PRO A 471 23.18 -10.00 -16.85
C PRO A 471 22.04 -10.04 -15.82
N PRO A 472 21.87 -11.15 -15.08
CA PRO A 472 22.80 -12.29 -14.98
C PRO A 472 22.38 -13.50 -15.83
N PHE A 473 21.61 -13.27 -16.89
CA PHE A 473 20.90 -14.30 -17.64
C PHE A 473 21.81 -15.22 -18.45
N ILE A 474 21.31 -16.41 -18.82
CA ILE A 474 22.13 -17.49 -19.40
C ILE A 474 22.87 -17.05 -20.67
N MET A 475 22.24 -16.26 -21.56
CA MET A 475 22.94 -15.74 -22.74
C MET A 475 24.12 -14.82 -22.37
N SER A 476 24.06 -14.10 -21.24
CA SER A 476 25.17 -13.27 -20.75
C SER A 476 26.35 -14.09 -20.20
N MET A 477 26.24 -15.42 -20.11
CA MET A 477 27.35 -16.31 -19.75
C MET A 477 28.23 -16.70 -20.96
N MET A 478 27.75 -16.43 -22.18
CA MET A 478 28.49 -16.70 -23.43
C MET A 478 29.40 -15.50 -23.75
N GLN A 479 30.70 -15.75 -23.96
CA GLN A 479 31.70 -14.71 -24.25
C GLN A 479 31.25 -13.81 -25.42
N ASP A 480 30.90 -14.40 -26.55
CA ASP A 480 30.40 -13.69 -27.74
C ASP A 480 28.87 -13.69 -27.85
N CYS A 481 28.17 -13.35 -26.77
CA CYS A 481 26.68 -13.35 -26.73
C CYS A 481 26.01 -12.66 -27.93
N ARG A 482 26.61 -11.58 -28.46
CA ARG A 482 26.09 -10.89 -29.68
C ARG A 482 26.15 -11.77 -30.92
N GLN A 483 27.26 -12.48 -31.14
CA GLN A 483 27.44 -13.39 -32.28
C GLN A 483 26.62 -14.67 -32.09
N ALA A 484 26.62 -15.23 -30.87
CA ALA A 484 25.80 -16.38 -30.51
C ALA A 484 24.29 -16.11 -30.71
N SER A 485 23.78 -14.93 -30.32
CA SER A 485 22.39 -14.54 -30.59
C SER A 485 22.07 -14.34 -32.08
N GLY A 486 23.06 -14.27 -32.96
CA GLY A 486 22.87 -14.29 -34.42
C GLY A 486 22.81 -15.71 -35.00
N GLY A 487 23.63 -16.63 -34.48
CA GLY A 487 23.68 -18.03 -34.91
C GLY A 487 22.58 -18.93 -34.32
N ILE A 488 22.04 -18.61 -33.13
CA ILE A 488 20.96 -19.38 -32.51
C ILE A 488 19.64 -19.10 -33.25
N ALA A 489 19.07 -20.14 -33.87
CA ALA A 489 17.78 -20.08 -34.54
C ALA A 489 16.67 -19.52 -33.60
N PHE A 490 15.74 -18.75 -34.18
CA PHE A 490 14.71 -18.00 -33.44
C PHE A 490 13.99 -18.80 -32.35
N PHE A 491 13.59 -20.04 -32.64
CA PHE A 491 12.94 -20.94 -31.68
C PHE A 491 13.82 -21.30 -30.48
N GLY A 492 15.13 -21.48 -30.67
CA GLY A 492 16.08 -21.73 -29.58
C GLY A 492 16.24 -20.52 -28.66
N LYS A 493 16.33 -19.31 -29.25
CA LYS A 493 16.36 -18.05 -28.50
C LYS A 493 15.10 -17.85 -27.67
N MET A 494 13.92 -17.99 -28.29
CA MET A 494 12.63 -17.88 -27.59
C MET A 494 12.45 -18.97 -26.52
N GLY A 495 12.92 -20.19 -26.77
CA GLY A 495 12.93 -21.28 -25.80
C GLY A 495 13.76 -20.96 -24.56
N LEU A 496 14.95 -20.37 -24.73
CA LEU A 496 15.80 -19.95 -23.60
C LEU A 496 15.17 -18.79 -22.82
N HIS A 497 14.59 -17.79 -23.50
CA HIS A 497 13.88 -16.69 -22.84
C HIS A 497 12.68 -17.20 -22.01
N ALA A 498 11.92 -18.16 -22.56
CA ALA A 498 10.79 -18.78 -21.89
C ALA A 498 11.24 -19.63 -20.69
N PHE A 499 12.33 -20.40 -20.82
CA PHE A 499 12.94 -21.14 -19.72
C PHE A 499 13.34 -20.21 -18.58
N GLU A 500 14.02 -19.09 -18.87
CA GLU A 500 14.47 -18.17 -17.84
C GLU A 500 13.34 -17.36 -17.18
N ALA A 501 12.29 -17.03 -17.92
CA ALA A 501 11.06 -16.47 -17.34
C ALA A 501 10.36 -17.49 -16.43
N TRP A 502 10.26 -18.76 -16.85
CA TRP A 502 9.72 -19.85 -16.04
C TRP A 502 10.55 -20.12 -14.77
N MET A 503 11.89 -20.11 -14.85
CA MET A 503 12.78 -20.21 -13.69
C MET A 503 12.51 -19.08 -12.67
N LEU A 504 12.33 -17.83 -13.10
CA LEU A 504 11.96 -16.74 -12.20
C LEU A 504 10.56 -16.95 -11.61
N TRP A 505 9.58 -17.30 -12.46
CA TRP A 505 8.18 -17.51 -12.08
C TRP A 505 8.06 -18.55 -10.96
N GLN A 506 8.66 -19.73 -11.14
CA GLN A 506 8.56 -20.81 -10.17
C GLN A 506 9.28 -20.52 -8.84
N MET A 507 10.40 -19.77 -8.86
CA MET A 507 11.08 -19.35 -7.64
C MET A 507 10.26 -18.30 -6.88
N ILE A 508 9.76 -17.28 -7.58
CA ILE A 508 8.96 -16.21 -6.97
C ILE A 508 7.66 -16.74 -6.39
N PHE A 509 6.91 -17.59 -7.11
CA PHE A 509 5.62 -18.09 -6.63
C PHE A 509 5.74 -19.11 -5.49
N ALA A 510 6.83 -19.88 -5.44
CA ALA A 510 7.14 -20.75 -4.30
C ALA A 510 7.61 -19.95 -3.07
N GLY A 511 8.44 -18.93 -3.23
CA GLY A 511 8.89 -18.10 -2.11
C GLY A 511 7.80 -17.19 -1.54
N SER A 512 6.98 -16.60 -2.41
CA SER A 512 5.86 -15.73 -2.00
C SER A 512 4.73 -16.47 -1.29
N TRP A 513 4.58 -17.79 -1.48
CA TRP A 513 3.73 -18.63 -0.62
C TRP A 513 4.08 -18.45 0.86
N LEU A 514 5.37 -18.64 1.19
CA LEU A 514 5.89 -18.54 2.54
C LEU A 514 5.82 -17.11 3.06
N VAL A 515 6.22 -16.12 2.25
CA VAL A 515 6.22 -14.70 2.66
C VAL A 515 4.81 -14.16 2.87
N LEU A 516 3.94 -14.26 1.86
CA LEU A 516 2.64 -13.59 1.87
C LEU A 516 1.64 -14.32 2.79
N TYR A 517 1.54 -15.66 2.70
CA TYR A 517 0.44 -16.40 3.32
C TYR A 517 0.78 -17.13 4.61
N VAL A 518 2.06 -17.41 4.85
CA VAL A 518 2.53 -17.83 6.18
C VAL A 518 2.91 -16.58 6.99
N ILE A 519 3.95 -15.84 6.61
CA ILE A 519 4.49 -14.78 7.47
C ILE A 519 3.53 -13.57 7.55
N PHE A 520 3.21 -12.93 6.42
CA PHE A 520 2.41 -11.70 6.41
C PHE A 520 0.97 -11.90 6.92
N VAL A 521 0.22 -12.85 6.34
CA VAL A 521 -1.14 -13.19 6.84
C VAL A 521 -1.08 -13.71 8.27
N GLY A 522 -0.07 -14.48 8.65
CA GLY A 522 0.04 -15.01 10.01
C GLY A 522 0.21 -13.92 11.07
N ILE A 523 1.09 -12.94 10.81
CA ILE A 523 1.28 -11.76 11.67
C ILE A 523 -0.02 -10.94 11.74
N ASP A 524 -0.69 -10.69 10.62
CA ASP A 524 -2.00 -10.01 10.58
C ASP A 524 -3.06 -10.74 11.40
N CYS A 525 -3.10 -12.07 11.32
CA CYS A 525 -4.00 -12.89 12.12
C CYS A 525 -3.71 -12.76 13.62
N PHE A 526 -2.45 -12.80 14.06
CA PHE A 526 -2.09 -12.54 15.46
C PHE A 526 -2.57 -11.15 15.93
N LEU A 527 -2.41 -10.10 15.12
CA LEU A 527 -2.90 -8.76 15.45
C LEU A 527 -4.41 -8.73 15.69
N ASN A 528 -5.19 -9.41 14.83
CA ASN A 528 -6.64 -9.47 14.98
C ASN A 528 -7.06 -10.32 16.17
N TYR A 529 -6.44 -11.48 16.38
CA TYR A 529 -6.75 -12.36 17.51
C TYR A 529 -6.48 -11.66 18.85
N LEU A 530 -5.39 -10.88 18.93
CA LEU A 530 -5.11 -9.99 20.07
C LEU A 530 -6.19 -8.91 20.23
N GLY A 531 -6.64 -8.28 19.13
CA GLY A 531 -7.73 -7.31 19.13
C GLY A 531 -9.10 -7.88 19.53
N VAL A 532 -9.38 -9.17 19.26
CA VAL A 532 -10.57 -9.87 19.79
C VAL A 532 -10.45 -10.02 21.31
N ILE A 533 -9.31 -10.52 21.79
CA ILE A 533 -9.05 -10.71 23.23
C ILE A 533 -9.10 -9.35 23.96
N GLU A 534 -8.55 -8.28 23.40
CA GLU A 534 -8.58 -6.94 23.99
C GLU A 534 -10.01 -6.45 24.21
N ARG A 535 -10.88 -6.59 23.19
CA ARG A 535 -12.30 -6.18 23.30
C ARG A 535 -13.05 -7.02 24.32
N GLN A 536 -12.75 -8.32 24.43
CA GLN A 536 -13.34 -9.19 25.46
C GLN A 536 -12.84 -8.87 26.87
N ILE A 537 -11.57 -8.45 27.02
CA ILE A 537 -11.08 -7.90 28.29
C ILE A 537 -11.87 -6.64 28.64
N VAL A 538 -12.07 -5.71 27.71
CA VAL A 538 -12.81 -4.46 27.95
C VAL A 538 -14.27 -4.75 28.33
N GLN A 539 -15.00 -5.51 27.51
CA GLN A 539 -16.44 -5.73 27.64
C GLN A 539 -16.84 -6.49 28.91
N VAL A 540 -16.05 -7.45 29.38
CA VAL A 540 -16.49 -8.32 30.49
C VAL A 540 -15.96 -7.87 31.85
N SER A 541 -16.90 -7.63 32.78
CA SER A 541 -16.63 -7.38 34.20
C SER A 541 -16.77 -8.62 35.09
N LYS A 542 -17.32 -9.73 34.57
CA LYS A 542 -17.54 -10.98 35.31
C LYS A 542 -16.25 -11.80 35.44
N PRO A 543 -15.94 -12.40 36.62
CA PRO A 543 -14.68 -13.12 36.86
C PRO A 543 -14.46 -14.36 35.98
N VAL A 544 -15.54 -14.99 35.49
CA VAL A 544 -15.46 -16.23 34.69
C VAL A 544 -14.74 -15.99 33.35
N ALA A 545 -15.07 -14.91 32.63
CA ALA A 545 -14.45 -14.62 31.34
C ALA A 545 -12.96 -14.29 31.44
N SER A 546 -12.46 -13.84 32.59
CA SER A 546 -11.01 -13.65 32.79
C SER A 546 -10.25 -14.98 32.60
N ARG A 547 -10.83 -16.13 32.98
CA ARG A 547 -10.24 -17.45 32.71
C ARG A 547 -10.27 -17.79 31.22
N VAL A 548 -11.37 -17.48 30.52
CA VAL A 548 -11.51 -17.69 29.07
C VAL A 548 -10.45 -16.87 28.32
N ASN A 549 -10.32 -15.57 28.61
CA ASN A 549 -9.36 -14.69 27.94
C ASN A 549 -7.91 -15.16 28.17
N ILE A 550 -7.57 -15.64 29.37
CA ILE A 550 -6.25 -16.24 29.68
C ILE A 550 -6.03 -17.55 28.91
N HIS A 551 -7.06 -18.38 28.75
CA HIS A 551 -6.98 -19.62 27.96
C HIS A 551 -6.80 -19.32 26.46
N LEU A 552 -7.57 -18.37 25.90
CA LEU A 552 -7.42 -17.88 24.53
C LEU A 552 -5.99 -17.37 24.27
N TYR A 553 -5.44 -16.56 25.17
CA TYR A 553 -4.07 -16.04 25.05
C TYR A 553 -3.03 -17.16 25.10
N ARG A 554 -3.22 -18.19 25.93
CA ARG A 554 -2.35 -19.38 25.97
C ARG A 554 -2.41 -20.20 24.67
N ILE A 555 -3.58 -20.29 24.02
CA ILE A 555 -3.68 -20.91 22.69
C ILE A 555 -2.88 -20.07 21.66
N LEU A 556 -2.98 -18.74 21.71
CA LEU A 556 -2.14 -17.87 20.87
C LEU A 556 -0.65 -18.01 21.13
N GLN A 557 -0.22 -18.29 22.36
CA GLN A 557 1.19 -18.60 22.66
C GLN A 557 1.65 -19.94 22.08
N ILE A 558 0.77 -20.93 21.98
CA ILE A 558 1.08 -22.21 21.32
C ILE A 558 1.18 -21.99 19.80
N LEU A 559 0.27 -21.19 19.23
CA LEU A 559 0.29 -20.81 17.83
C LEU A 559 1.52 -19.95 17.48
N GLU A 560 1.94 -19.02 18.35
CA GLU A 560 3.17 -18.22 18.22
C GLU A 560 4.42 -19.10 18.22
N LYS A 561 4.47 -20.12 19.07
CA LYS A 561 5.59 -21.10 19.08
C LYS A 561 5.64 -21.91 17.79
N ASN A 562 4.50 -22.38 17.29
CA ASN A 562 4.43 -23.11 16.01
C ASN A 562 4.89 -22.21 14.84
N PHE A 563 4.39 -20.98 14.79
CA PHE A 563 4.79 -19.97 13.80
C PHE A 563 6.28 -19.64 13.86
N ASN A 564 6.84 -19.41 15.06
CA ASN A 564 8.27 -19.14 15.26
C ASN A 564 9.14 -20.35 14.90
N ALA A 565 8.75 -21.58 15.25
CA ALA A 565 9.53 -22.79 14.96
C ALA A 565 9.82 -22.95 13.45
N LEU A 566 8.86 -22.54 12.61
CA LEU A 566 9.02 -22.47 11.16
C LEU A 566 9.83 -21.24 10.71
N THR A 567 9.42 -20.04 11.15
CA THR A 567 9.91 -18.78 10.57
C THR A 567 11.30 -18.35 11.05
N MET A 568 11.62 -18.63 12.31
CA MET A 568 12.81 -18.12 13.02
C MET A 568 14.13 -18.67 12.47
N ASN A 569 14.11 -19.88 11.89
CA ASN A 569 15.30 -20.67 11.57
C ASN A 569 15.89 -20.42 10.17
N TRP A 570 15.05 -20.09 9.18
CA TRP A 570 15.47 -19.94 7.77
C TRP A 570 14.69 -18.85 7.04
N ALA A 571 13.35 -18.91 7.07
CA ALA A 571 12.50 -18.02 6.28
C ALA A 571 12.67 -16.53 6.64
N LEU A 572 12.62 -16.18 7.93
CA LEU A 572 12.77 -14.80 8.38
C LEU A 572 14.23 -14.32 8.34
N PRO A 573 15.26 -15.10 8.73
CA PRO A 573 16.67 -14.75 8.47
C PRO A 573 16.96 -14.47 6.98
N ALA A 574 16.46 -15.32 6.08
CA ALA A 574 16.62 -15.10 4.63
C ALA A 574 15.98 -13.80 4.17
N LEU A 575 14.81 -13.44 4.71
CA LEU A 575 14.14 -12.17 4.38
C LEU A 575 14.91 -10.96 4.93
N VAL A 576 15.35 -11.03 6.20
CA VAL A 576 16.13 -9.99 6.89
C VAL A 576 17.44 -9.68 6.18
N ILE A 577 18.04 -10.65 5.48
CA ILE A 577 19.24 -10.46 4.67
C ILE A 577 18.88 -10.01 3.24
N CYS A 578 18.03 -10.77 2.56
CA CYS A 578 17.84 -10.61 1.11
C CYS A 578 16.97 -9.41 0.74
N ALA A 579 15.96 -9.03 1.53
CA ALA A 579 15.08 -7.91 1.18
C ALA A 579 15.75 -6.53 1.43
N PRO A 580 16.52 -6.30 2.51
CA PRO A 580 17.37 -5.11 2.64
C PRO A 580 18.51 -5.06 1.60
N GLY A 581 19.15 -6.20 1.32
CA GLY A 581 20.17 -6.29 0.26
C GLY A 581 19.61 -5.96 -1.13
N LEU A 582 18.46 -6.56 -1.48
CA LEU A 582 17.73 -6.27 -2.72
C LEU A 582 17.35 -4.79 -2.81
N GLN A 583 16.78 -4.21 -1.74
CA GLN A 583 16.43 -2.80 -1.69
C GLN A 583 17.66 -1.92 -1.97
N THR A 584 18.77 -2.15 -1.26
CA THR A 584 20.01 -1.37 -1.36
C THR A 584 20.62 -1.44 -2.77
N ILE A 585 20.81 -2.65 -3.30
CA ILE A 585 21.46 -2.86 -4.60
C ILE A 585 20.60 -2.30 -5.73
N VAL A 586 19.28 -2.47 -5.64
CA VAL A 586 18.35 -1.94 -6.65
C VAL A 586 18.24 -0.40 -6.56
N GLN A 587 18.22 0.18 -5.35
CA GLN A 587 18.28 1.65 -5.20
C GLN A 587 19.57 2.21 -5.79
N TYR A 588 20.73 1.57 -5.55
CA TYR A 588 22.00 1.92 -6.20
C TYR A 588 21.91 1.83 -7.74
N VAL A 589 21.45 0.71 -8.30
CA VAL A 589 21.33 0.55 -9.78
C VAL A 589 20.35 1.56 -10.39
N CYS A 590 19.25 1.86 -9.71
CA CYS A 590 18.30 2.89 -10.15
C CYS A 590 18.88 4.31 -10.12
N ILE A 591 19.88 4.60 -9.27
CA ILE A 591 20.50 5.93 -9.19
C ILE A 591 21.71 6.02 -10.13
N SER A 592 22.69 5.13 -10.00
CA SER A 592 23.99 5.22 -10.67
C SER A 592 24.05 4.60 -12.08
N HIS A 593 23.03 3.84 -12.49
CA HIS A 593 23.01 3.16 -13.79
C HIS A 593 21.69 3.40 -14.57
N HIS A 594 21.05 4.55 -14.38
CA HIS A 594 19.75 4.83 -15.03
C HIS A 594 19.87 5.04 -16.54
N ASP A 595 20.87 5.79 -17.01
CA ASP A 595 21.15 5.95 -18.45
C ASP A 595 21.75 4.70 -19.10
N ASP A 596 22.48 3.91 -18.30
CA ASP A 596 23.07 2.62 -18.67
C ASP A 596 22.03 1.54 -19.04
N ILE A 597 20.73 1.77 -18.81
CA ILE A 597 19.67 0.77 -18.99
C ILE A 597 18.56 1.29 -19.91
N ALA A 598 18.56 0.79 -21.15
CA ALA A 598 17.50 1.05 -22.11
C ALA A 598 16.10 0.68 -21.56
N MET A 599 15.14 1.58 -21.76
CA MET A 599 13.71 1.29 -21.59
C MET A 599 13.24 0.25 -22.61
N PRO A 600 12.25 -0.61 -22.28
CA PRO A 600 11.51 -0.69 -21.01
C PRO A 600 12.26 -1.47 -19.91
N GLY A 601 13.47 -1.98 -20.18
CA GLY A 601 14.24 -2.84 -19.28
C GLY A 601 14.49 -2.24 -17.88
N PHE A 602 14.64 -0.92 -17.81
CA PHE A 602 14.80 -0.21 -16.54
C PHE A 602 13.60 -0.42 -15.59
N LEU A 603 12.37 -0.53 -16.09
CA LEU A 603 11.15 -0.60 -15.26
C LEU A 603 11.13 -1.78 -14.27
N ALA A 604 11.88 -2.85 -14.56
CA ALA A 604 12.04 -3.97 -13.63
C ALA A 604 12.71 -3.53 -12.31
N PHE A 605 13.69 -2.62 -12.36
CA PHE A 605 14.48 -2.22 -11.20
C PHE A 605 13.65 -1.38 -10.21
N PRO A 606 13.00 -0.24 -10.55
CA PRO A 606 12.11 0.46 -9.62
C PRO A 606 11.00 -0.41 -9.06
N LEU A 607 10.45 -1.35 -9.85
CA LEU A 607 9.44 -2.29 -9.35
C LEU A 607 10.01 -3.28 -8.31
N MET A 608 11.22 -3.82 -8.52
CA MET A 608 11.92 -4.64 -7.54
C MET A 608 12.23 -3.85 -6.25
N GLY A 609 12.72 -2.62 -6.40
CA GLY A 609 13.07 -1.74 -5.28
C GLY A 609 11.85 -1.34 -4.45
N LEU A 610 10.75 -0.98 -5.11
CA LEU A 610 9.48 -0.66 -4.45
C LEU A 610 8.87 -1.88 -3.74
N ASN A 611 8.88 -3.05 -4.37
CA ASN A 611 8.44 -4.29 -3.72
C ASN A 611 9.30 -4.61 -2.48
N ALA A 612 10.63 -4.49 -2.57
CA ALA A 612 11.54 -4.72 -1.45
C ALA A 612 11.32 -3.71 -0.30
N LEU A 613 11.17 -2.42 -0.62
CA LEU A 613 10.87 -1.33 0.31
C LEU A 613 9.56 -1.58 1.06
N ILE A 614 8.48 -1.89 0.35
CA ILE A 614 7.17 -2.18 0.96
C ILE A 614 7.25 -3.44 1.83
N VAL A 615 7.89 -4.51 1.36
CA VAL A 615 8.06 -5.75 2.14
C VAL A 615 8.83 -5.50 3.43
N ASN A 616 9.96 -4.78 3.37
CA ASN A 616 10.75 -4.39 4.54
C ASN A 616 9.91 -3.57 5.53
N ILE A 617 9.32 -2.45 5.08
CA ILE A 617 8.55 -1.56 5.95
C ILE A 617 7.38 -2.30 6.61
N LEU A 618 6.58 -3.03 5.84
CA LEU A 618 5.41 -3.72 6.38
C LEU A 618 5.83 -4.84 7.34
N ILE A 619 6.76 -5.73 6.98
CA ILE A 619 7.00 -6.93 7.80
C ILE A 619 7.57 -6.60 9.19
N PHE A 620 8.50 -5.66 9.27
CA PHE A 620 9.06 -5.24 10.56
C PHE A 620 8.02 -4.45 11.37
N THR A 621 7.24 -3.57 10.73
CA THR A 621 6.20 -2.79 11.42
C THR A 621 5.14 -3.72 12.02
N LEU A 622 4.60 -4.65 11.23
CA LEU A 622 3.56 -5.59 11.66
C LEU A 622 4.03 -6.52 12.78
N ALA A 623 5.27 -7.01 12.71
CA ALA A 623 5.88 -7.80 13.76
C ALA A 623 6.06 -7.00 15.07
N SER A 624 6.48 -5.73 14.99
CA SER A 624 6.60 -4.84 16.15
C SER A 624 5.25 -4.55 16.82
N LEU A 625 4.16 -4.56 16.03
CA LEU A 625 2.80 -4.38 16.51
C LEU A 625 2.27 -5.63 17.21
N VAL A 626 2.64 -6.85 16.80
CA VAL A 626 2.27 -8.08 17.55
C VAL A 626 2.88 -8.06 18.96
N TYR A 627 4.14 -7.65 19.09
CA TYR A 627 4.76 -7.40 20.40
C TYR A 627 3.93 -6.38 21.20
N SER A 628 3.70 -5.21 20.62
CA SER A 628 3.05 -4.06 21.28
C SER A 628 1.61 -4.35 21.73
N SER A 629 0.80 -4.95 20.86
CA SER A 629 -0.59 -5.32 21.15
C SER A 629 -0.67 -6.44 22.18
N SER A 630 0.23 -7.42 22.14
CA SER A 630 0.21 -8.53 23.10
C SER A 630 0.72 -8.14 24.49
N GLU A 631 1.58 -7.13 24.59
CA GLU A 631 1.99 -6.49 25.84
C GLU A 631 0.84 -5.66 26.45
N ASN A 632 0.19 -4.80 25.65
CA ASN A 632 -1.01 -4.05 26.02
C ASN A 632 -2.13 -4.97 26.54
N VAL A 633 -2.45 -6.04 25.80
CA VAL A 633 -3.42 -7.08 26.20
C VAL A 633 -3.07 -7.69 27.57
N LEU A 634 -1.81 -8.06 27.81
CA LEU A 634 -1.39 -8.61 29.11
C LEU A 634 -1.47 -7.58 30.24
N THR A 635 -1.17 -6.32 29.98
CA THR A 635 -1.28 -5.23 30.97
C THR A 635 -2.74 -5.01 31.36
N LYS A 636 -3.66 -4.90 30.39
CA LYS A 636 -5.11 -4.81 30.65
C LYS A 636 -5.67 -6.04 31.37
N MET A 637 -5.16 -7.24 31.08
CA MET A 637 -5.50 -8.43 31.89
C MET A 637 -5.00 -8.32 33.34
N LYS A 638 -3.74 -7.88 33.56
CA LYS A 638 -3.17 -7.71 34.91
C LYS A 638 -3.97 -6.70 35.71
N GLU A 639 -4.27 -5.54 35.14
CA GLU A 639 -5.11 -4.49 35.75
C GLU A 639 -6.47 -5.02 36.18
N LYS A 640 -7.25 -5.62 35.26
CA LYS A 640 -8.56 -6.20 35.61
C LYS A 640 -8.44 -7.35 36.62
N SER A 641 -7.36 -8.13 36.62
CA SER A 641 -7.15 -9.23 37.57
C SER A 641 -7.00 -8.77 39.03
N THR A 642 -6.56 -7.53 39.27
CA THR A 642 -6.44 -6.98 40.64
C THR A 642 -7.78 -6.87 41.36
N LYS A 643 -8.87 -6.66 40.60
CA LYS A 643 -10.25 -6.45 41.09
C LYS A 643 -11.01 -7.77 41.33
N LEU A 644 -10.38 -8.93 41.14
CA LEU A 644 -11.04 -10.24 41.26
C LEU A 644 -10.79 -10.88 42.64
N ARG A 645 -11.85 -11.43 43.26
CA ARG A 645 -11.76 -12.17 44.55
C ARG A 645 -10.64 -13.22 44.58
N ASN A 646 -10.41 -13.90 43.46
CA ASN A 646 -9.38 -14.94 43.31
C ASN A 646 -8.03 -14.40 42.78
N ARG A 647 -7.67 -13.15 43.13
CA ARG A 647 -6.49 -12.41 42.60
C ARG A 647 -5.18 -13.23 42.59
N ALA A 648 -4.90 -14.02 43.62
CA ALA A 648 -3.64 -14.76 43.75
C ALA A 648 -3.47 -15.82 42.63
N LEU A 649 -4.50 -16.62 42.37
CA LEU A 649 -4.48 -17.65 41.33
C LEU A 649 -4.39 -17.03 39.93
N VAL A 650 -5.18 -15.99 39.67
CA VAL A 650 -5.19 -15.30 38.37
C VAL A 650 -3.85 -14.58 38.13
N LYS A 651 -3.26 -13.94 39.14
CA LYS A 651 -1.92 -13.32 39.07
C LYS A 651 -0.82 -14.37 38.82
N ARG A 652 -0.92 -15.58 39.41
CA ARG A 652 0.00 -16.70 39.13
C ARG A 652 -0.14 -17.20 37.68
N GLN A 653 -1.37 -17.33 37.17
CA GLN A 653 -1.61 -17.69 35.77
C GLN A 653 -1.10 -16.60 34.79
N LEU A 654 -1.37 -15.32 35.05
CA LEU A 654 -0.87 -14.22 34.23
C LEU A 654 0.65 -14.07 34.27
N ARG A 655 1.32 -14.40 35.39
CA ARG A 655 2.79 -14.46 35.46
C ARG A 655 3.40 -15.52 34.54
N THR A 656 2.66 -16.58 34.19
CA THR A 656 3.10 -17.57 33.16
C THR A 656 2.86 -17.10 31.72
N CYS A 657 2.17 -15.98 31.50
CA CYS A 657 1.86 -15.50 30.17
C CYS A 657 2.91 -14.47 29.71
N THR A 658 3.87 -14.91 28.90
CA THR A 658 4.82 -14.05 28.18
C THR A 658 4.17 -13.31 27.01
N VAL A 659 4.63 -12.08 26.74
CA VAL A 659 4.35 -11.30 25.51
C VAL A 659 4.67 -12.14 24.27
N LEU A 660 3.84 -12.05 23.23
CA LEU A 660 4.06 -12.73 21.94
C LEU A 660 5.16 -12.02 21.16
N LYS A 661 6.09 -12.77 20.55
CA LYS A 661 7.22 -12.20 19.81
C LYS A 661 7.42 -12.91 18.47
N VAL A 662 7.50 -12.14 17.38
CA VAL A 662 8.04 -12.66 16.11
C VAL A 662 9.57 -12.70 16.23
N ARG A 663 10.17 -13.88 16.09
CA ARG A 663 11.60 -14.12 16.35
C ARG A 663 12.41 -14.36 15.08
N PHE A 664 13.61 -13.81 15.03
CA PHE A 664 14.63 -14.11 14.02
C PHE A 664 15.90 -14.59 14.72
N GLY A 665 16.24 -15.88 14.56
CA GLY A 665 17.24 -16.53 15.42
C GLY A 665 16.96 -16.31 16.91
N SER A 666 17.97 -15.87 17.67
CA SER A 666 17.86 -15.55 19.10
C SER A 666 17.21 -14.18 19.40
N LYS A 667 16.96 -13.34 18.39
CA LYS A 667 16.42 -11.98 18.53
C LYS A 667 14.93 -11.92 18.19
N PHE A 668 14.29 -10.78 18.51
CA PHE A 668 12.90 -10.50 18.15
C PHE A 668 12.79 -9.11 17.51
N ILE A 669 11.78 -8.92 16.67
CA ILE A 669 11.51 -7.63 16.03
C ILE A 669 10.83 -6.69 17.04
N ASP A 670 11.39 -5.50 17.21
CA ASP A 670 10.87 -4.43 18.09
C ASP A 670 10.37 -3.22 17.29
N ARG A 671 9.98 -2.13 17.98
CA ARG A 671 9.49 -0.89 17.34
C ARG A 671 10.58 -0.09 16.62
N GLY A 672 11.86 -0.26 16.97
CA GLY A 672 12.98 0.44 16.34
C GLY A 672 13.46 -0.24 15.05
N THR A 673 13.33 -1.57 14.99
CA THR A 673 13.79 -2.43 13.88
C THR A 673 13.38 -1.92 12.48
N PRO A 674 12.14 -1.48 12.19
CA PRO A 674 11.76 -1.01 10.85
C PRO A 674 12.57 0.21 10.42
N LEU A 675 12.78 1.16 11.34
CA LEU A 675 13.54 2.39 11.10
C LEU A 675 15.04 2.08 10.95
N ILE A 676 15.59 1.23 11.84
CA ILE A 676 16.99 0.80 11.77
C ILE A 676 17.31 0.13 10.43
N VAL A 677 16.42 -0.76 9.95
CA VAL A 677 16.61 -1.43 8.64
C VAL A 677 16.52 -0.44 7.47
N GLN A 678 15.61 0.53 7.51
CA GLN A 678 15.51 1.54 6.45
C GLN A 678 16.69 2.52 6.44
N THR A 679 17.12 3.00 7.61
CA THR A 679 18.35 3.79 7.75
C THR A 679 19.57 3.00 7.28
N PHE A 680 19.65 1.70 7.57
CA PHE A 680 20.71 0.83 7.03
C PHE A 680 20.69 0.78 5.50
N CYS A 681 19.53 0.52 4.87
CA CYS A 681 19.42 0.47 3.41
C CYS A 681 19.84 1.78 2.74
N LEU A 682 19.37 2.92 3.28
CA LEU A 682 19.71 4.25 2.77
C LEU A 682 21.20 4.56 2.94
N ASN A 683 21.76 4.33 4.13
CA ASN A 683 23.17 4.59 4.41
C ASN A 683 24.08 3.72 3.52
N GLN A 684 23.78 2.43 3.36
CA GLN A 684 24.54 1.53 2.49
C GLN A 684 24.43 1.95 1.02
N THR A 685 23.25 2.38 0.55
CA THR A 685 23.07 2.90 -0.82
C THR A 685 23.97 4.13 -1.05
N VAL A 686 23.95 5.09 -0.12
CA VAL A 686 24.80 6.30 -0.19
C VAL A 686 26.29 5.95 -0.10
N SER A 687 26.69 5.01 0.77
CA SER A 687 28.09 4.56 0.84
C SER A 687 28.56 3.91 -0.45
N ILE A 688 27.74 3.08 -1.12
CA ILE A 688 28.10 2.46 -2.40
C ILE A 688 28.24 3.54 -3.49
N ILE A 689 27.32 4.51 -3.55
CA ILE A 689 27.42 5.66 -4.47
C ILE A 689 28.75 6.41 -4.26
N LEU A 690 29.06 6.81 -3.02
CA LEU A 690 30.29 7.55 -2.72
C LEU A 690 31.58 6.75 -3.02
N ILE A 691 31.58 5.44 -2.81
CA ILE A 691 32.72 4.55 -3.14
C ILE A 691 32.93 4.40 -4.66
N VAL A 692 31.88 4.59 -5.47
CA VAL A 692 31.95 4.53 -6.93
C VAL A 692 32.26 5.90 -7.53
N SER A 693 31.68 6.99 -7.01
CA SER A 693 31.93 8.37 -7.48
C SER A 693 33.25 8.96 -6.98
N GLY A 694 33.91 8.33 -5.99
CA GLY A 694 35.26 8.69 -5.52
C GLY A 694 36.40 8.03 -6.31
N LYS A 695 36.19 7.69 -7.58
CA LYS A 695 37.13 7.03 -8.49
C LYS A 695 37.10 7.67 -9.88
#